data_AF-A0A7R9V370-F1
#
_entry.id   AF-A0A7R9V370-F1
#
_cell.length_a   1.000
_cell.length_b   1.000
_cell.length_c   1.000
_cell.angle_alpha   90.00
_cell.angle_beta   90.00
_cell.angle_gamma   90.00
#
_symmetry.space_group_name_H-M   'P 1'
#
loop_
_entity.id
_entity.type
_entity.pdbx_description
1 polymer ?
#
loop_
_entity_poly.entity_id
_entity_poly.type
_entity_poly.pdbx_seq_one_letter_code
_entity_poly.pdbx_strand_id
1 'polypeptide(L)'
;TAARQPPVQRRGGRAVVRVSAVATEADAPPRPVFDKRYEEEGVNVDVVKMANGDIVANITCDVPKNRNMHWGVNDWTEPPKSMWPEGTFAIDGKAVQTPFAEGRRITIRVPSGSDCPETAQFVLRELEGEEKWVNGGNHFTVVLRQPDESTLMSKILVAESEYTHWSLFNRLCLVLEVLDAASMSGPQGMALIFTWLRLSSQRVLPWYKNNNYQSKDIAHVQKTVAQNMAEKVKSGEDMLSRLYARLALAGLPRGGGNGDDIRMGILHIMRNNGIKEGHRPGIDEKFLEQWHQKLHTNTTPDDVYICEAYLAYLHSNNHDDYWRVLWERGHLRKEDLESFGKPISAWPMYLPHLIPEFQHFLWILKITHSGADLDTAFTMASGHMDDDLRWVISDVLANRHEWWVPGKIVDARGRLAQYWRQPGATRDLLMLDIALDDWFRTQFEKADVRSLDGDAVMEMVRLSLRNTLLSAESDDLGKCLAQWDALASSSERWSQDWSLRALAAVQRTQLSLAAFGDSIYTQCQPVAEAFQAKCGLDGAFVANFGEEVVRGLPAFALSGLLQALEPGVRAAAGVSPWQLSSAGVPPFGARLLAVPSLADVQGTSYGEPTLLLAEHVGGMEDIPTGVVGVLTRSLTDVLSHVAIRARCARALLATCHDEADWGALSALAAGGGATGTGVVVDVSASGAVVVEAGSAPGAGGNGNGNGAPAPGELRLDPVTMSHDGFPWALPESAFEAGRVGKKSLNLKTLRERLAGGGGAPAVPACAALPYGTFERVLGANPGAAAELDGVLRSLEGLGGGGGPLPMDQVGAQLARARAVVESQLTAPPGFMDEVANVAAGAGVIASPAAWAAGPGRDAAWAAICGVWASKWTDRAWLSRRQRGVRDDELRMSVLLQQVVPARYAFVLHTADPLTADGTTSVGELVLGMGEALVGAHPGRALSFSAPADRPGEAAVTGYPSKRVSLHAPPAGTCIARSDANGEDLAGFAGAGLYDSVPFEPFSERPADYASEPLLHDGGARAGLLASLVTLGSTVKGAFDGAHQDVEGVVDDAGKVYVVQARPQVMHSR
;
A
#
# COMPACT_ATOMS: atom_id res chain seq x y z
N THR A 1 -16.27 47.80 38.94
CA THR A 1 -15.73 48.33 40.21
C THR A 1 -14.93 47.26 40.91
N ALA A 2 -13.62 47.49 41.06
CA ALA A 2 -12.65 46.87 41.99
C ALA A 2 -12.58 45.33 42.19
N ALA A 3 -11.54 44.76 41.55
CA ALA A 3 -10.51 43.83 42.05
C ALA A 3 -10.73 42.99 43.34
N ARG A 4 -10.37 41.69 43.24
CA ARG A 4 -9.58 40.95 44.24
C ARG A 4 -8.94 39.68 43.63
N GLN A 5 -7.61 39.69 43.50
CA GLN A 5 -6.76 38.50 43.33
C GLN A 5 -6.50 37.82 44.69
N PRO A 6 -6.30 36.49 44.71
CA PRO A 6 -5.44 35.80 45.68
C PRO A 6 -4.27 35.06 44.97
N PRO A 7 -3.24 34.56 45.69
CA PRO A 7 -1.85 34.94 45.43
C PRO A 7 -1.03 33.94 44.61
N VAL A 8 -0.05 34.49 43.89
CA VAL A 8 1.04 33.78 43.22
C VAL A 8 2.04 33.27 44.26
N GLN A 9 2.12 31.95 44.47
CA GLN A 9 3.30 31.30 45.05
C GLN A 9 4.22 30.84 43.92
N ARG A 10 5.34 31.55 43.76
CA ARG A 10 6.48 31.10 42.95
C ARG A 10 7.16 29.92 43.66
N ARG A 11 7.04 28.70 43.12
CA ARG A 11 8.06 27.66 43.29
C ARG A 11 8.85 27.55 42.00
N GLY A 12 10.06 28.08 42.02
CA GLY A 12 11.07 27.81 41.01
C GLY A 12 11.48 26.35 41.09
N GLY A 13 11.05 25.56 40.11
CA GLY A 13 11.60 24.25 39.79
C GLY A 13 11.91 24.27 38.30
N ARG A 14 13.20 24.29 37.94
CA ARG A 14 13.67 24.07 36.57
C ARG A 14 13.05 22.76 36.07
N ALA A 15 12.05 22.84 35.19
CA ALA A 15 11.68 21.71 34.35
C ALA A 15 12.86 21.49 33.39
N VAL A 16 13.72 20.54 33.73
CA VAL A 16 14.65 19.96 32.76
C VAL A 16 13.76 19.25 31.75
N VAL A 17 13.52 19.89 30.62
CA VAL A 17 13.04 19.22 29.41
C VAL A 17 14.12 18.21 29.06
N ARG A 18 13.94 16.95 29.47
CA ARG A 18 14.65 15.84 28.84
C ARG A 18 14.05 15.72 27.46
N VAL A 19 14.65 16.41 26.51
CA VAL A 19 14.62 16.02 25.11
C VAL A 19 15.17 14.59 25.09
N SER A 20 14.30 13.60 24.99
CA SER A 20 14.71 12.27 24.58
C SER A 20 15.22 12.43 23.15
N ALA A 21 16.54 12.42 23.00
CA ALA A 21 17.19 12.33 21.71
C ALA A 21 16.54 11.17 20.94
N VAL A 22 16.03 11.47 19.74
CA VAL A 22 15.69 10.45 18.75
C VAL A 22 17.00 9.72 18.47
N ALA A 23 17.13 8.50 18.98
CA ALA A 23 18.22 7.64 18.59
C ALA A 23 18.06 7.37 17.09
N THR A 24 19.08 7.75 16.31
CA THR A 24 19.26 7.35 14.92
C THR A 24 19.15 5.82 14.82
N GLU A 25 18.40 5.31 13.85
CA GLU A 25 18.17 3.87 13.59
C GLU A 25 19.44 3.02 13.44
N ALA A 26 20.63 3.63 13.36
CA ALA A 26 21.91 2.93 13.25
C ALA A 26 22.34 2.17 14.53
N ASP A 27 21.70 2.40 15.68
CA ASP A 27 22.03 1.76 16.97
C ASP A 27 20.85 1.02 17.62
N ALA A 28 19.78 0.77 16.87
CA ALA A 28 18.68 -0.06 17.36
C ALA A 28 19.16 -1.52 17.48
N PRO A 29 18.94 -2.21 18.62
CA PRO A 29 19.28 -3.62 18.73
C PRO A 29 18.56 -4.42 17.64
N PRO A 30 19.17 -5.51 17.12
CA PRO A 30 18.56 -6.34 16.08
C PRO A 30 17.16 -6.75 16.51
N ARG A 31 16.18 -6.54 15.63
CA ARG A 31 14.76 -6.73 15.94
C ARG A 31 14.48 -8.20 16.24
N PRO A 32 13.73 -8.53 17.30
CA PRO A 32 13.43 -9.91 17.62
C PRO A 32 12.46 -10.52 16.59
N VAL A 33 12.83 -11.69 16.07
CA VAL A 33 11.99 -12.63 15.30
C VAL A 33 10.87 -13.21 16.16
N PHE A 34 11.10 -13.35 17.47
CA PHE A 34 10.12 -13.86 18.43
C PHE A 34 10.49 -13.39 19.84
N ASP A 35 9.53 -12.87 20.60
CA ASP A 35 9.69 -12.57 22.02
C ASP A 35 8.46 -13.07 22.76
N LYS A 36 8.66 -13.94 23.77
CA LYS A 36 7.59 -14.50 24.58
C LYS A 36 8.04 -14.68 26.03
N ARG A 37 7.23 -14.15 26.93
CA ARG A 37 7.33 -14.38 28.38
C ARG A 37 6.25 -15.35 28.85
N TYR A 38 6.68 -16.39 29.55
CA TYR A 38 5.84 -17.33 30.27
C TYR A 38 5.82 -16.93 31.75
N GLU A 39 4.83 -16.11 32.14
CA GLU A 39 4.80 -15.48 33.46
C GLU A 39 4.65 -16.48 34.62
N GLU A 40 3.89 -17.56 34.44
CA GLU A 40 3.66 -18.55 35.51
C GLU A 40 4.93 -19.35 35.87
N GLU A 41 5.83 -19.54 34.90
CA GLU A 41 7.06 -20.34 35.04
C GLU A 41 8.34 -19.50 35.11
N GLY A 42 8.25 -18.18 34.93
CA GLY A 42 9.38 -17.25 34.96
C GLY A 42 10.39 -17.52 33.83
N VAL A 43 9.92 -17.89 32.64
CA VAL A 43 10.76 -18.17 31.46
C VAL A 43 10.56 -17.05 30.44
N ASN A 44 11.65 -16.44 29.97
CA ASN A 44 11.63 -15.47 28.87
C ASN A 44 12.41 -16.03 27.68
N VAL A 45 11.82 -15.95 26.51
CA VAL A 45 12.41 -16.37 25.24
C VAL A 45 12.48 -15.15 24.33
N ASP A 46 13.67 -14.84 23.85
CA ASP A 46 13.94 -13.78 22.87
C ASP A 46 14.72 -14.38 21.70
N VAL A 47 14.28 -14.13 20.47
CA VAL A 47 14.92 -14.63 19.25
C VAL A 47 15.20 -13.45 18.37
N VAL A 48 16.44 -13.24 17.95
CA VAL A 48 16.85 -12.12 17.09
C VAL A 48 17.48 -12.62 15.80
N LYS A 49 17.21 -11.92 14.69
CA LYS A 49 17.93 -12.12 13.43
C LYS A 49 19.09 -11.14 13.37
N MET A 50 20.30 -11.68 13.31
CA MET A 50 21.53 -10.90 13.24
C MET A 50 21.71 -10.31 11.84
N ALA A 51 22.51 -9.24 11.73
CA ALA A 51 22.77 -8.54 10.46
C ALA A 51 23.41 -9.44 9.37
N ASN A 52 24.11 -10.50 9.79
CA ASN A 52 24.68 -11.51 8.90
C ASN A 52 23.67 -12.60 8.48
N GLY A 53 22.41 -12.51 8.91
CA GLY A 53 21.34 -13.45 8.59
C GLY A 53 21.18 -14.62 9.57
N ASP A 54 22.05 -14.74 10.58
CA ASP A 54 21.96 -15.80 11.60
C ASP A 54 20.78 -15.56 12.55
N ILE A 55 20.18 -16.63 13.06
CA ILE A 55 19.11 -16.55 14.07
C ILE A 55 19.68 -16.95 15.43
N VAL A 56 19.40 -16.15 16.45
CA VAL A 56 19.87 -16.40 17.81
C VAL A 56 18.69 -16.40 18.77
N ALA A 57 18.40 -17.56 19.38
CA ALA A 57 17.35 -17.71 20.39
C ALA A 57 17.96 -17.78 21.80
N ASN A 58 17.57 -16.85 22.66
CA ASN A 58 17.94 -16.71 24.06
C ASN A 58 16.79 -17.19 24.94
N ILE A 59 16.99 -18.28 25.67
CA ILE A 59 16.05 -18.75 26.69
C ILE A 59 16.64 -18.42 28.07
N THR A 60 15.92 -17.62 28.85
CA THR A 60 16.33 -17.16 30.17
C THR A 60 15.29 -17.52 31.23
N CYS A 61 15.75 -17.85 32.43
CA CYS A 61 14.88 -18.05 33.59
C CYS A 61 15.09 -16.92 34.60
N ASP A 62 13.99 -16.44 35.21
CA ASP A 62 14.00 -15.37 36.22
C ASP A 62 14.79 -15.77 37.48
N VAL A 63 14.74 -17.07 37.85
CA VAL A 63 15.44 -17.65 39.00
C VAL A 63 16.51 -18.65 38.53
N PRO A 64 17.79 -18.51 38.95
CA PRO A 64 18.83 -19.48 38.61
C PRO A 64 18.57 -20.83 39.29
N LYS A 65 18.51 -21.90 38.51
CA LYS A 65 18.33 -23.28 39.00
C LYS A 65 19.13 -24.26 38.15
N ASN A 66 19.59 -25.36 38.77
CA ASN A 66 20.27 -26.42 38.06
C ASN A 66 19.26 -27.27 37.26
N ARG A 67 19.15 -26.99 35.96
CA ARG A 67 18.14 -27.55 35.06
C ARG A 67 18.76 -27.95 33.72
N ASN A 68 18.15 -28.95 33.08
CA ASN A 68 18.37 -29.23 31.66
C ASN A 68 17.15 -28.80 30.86
N MET A 69 17.37 -28.25 29.67
CA MET A 69 16.35 -28.08 28.64
C MET A 69 16.33 -29.34 27.77
N HIS A 70 15.22 -30.07 27.77
CA HIS A 70 14.98 -31.17 26.85
C HIS A 70 14.19 -30.63 25.66
N TRP A 71 14.76 -30.72 24.46
CA TRP A 71 14.20 -30.02 23.30
C TRP A 71 14.40 -30.77 21.98
N GLY A 72 13.46 -30.49 21.07
CA GLY A 72 13.49 -30.90 19.67
C GLY A 72 13.12 -29.71 18.78
N VAL A 73 13.17 -29.90 17.46
CA VAL A 73 12.73 -28.91 16.48
C VAL A 73 11.52 -29.40 15.69
N ASN A 74 10.67 -28.48 15.24
CA ASN A 74 9.37 -28.77 14.63
C ASN A 74 8.62 -29.80 15.50
N ASP A 75 8.12 -30.91 14.94
CA ASP A 75 7.40 -31.96 15.68
C ASP A 75 8.32 -32.94 16.42
N TRP A 76 9.10 -32.44 17.40
CA TRP A 76 10.05 -33.25 18.20
C TRP A 76 11.02 -34.09 17.35
N THR A 77 11.64 -33.44 16.37
CA THR A 77 12.75 -34.01 15.60
C THR A 77 14.10 -33.58 16.17
N GLU A 78 15.12 -34.44 16.03
CA GLU A 78 16.45 -34.14 16.57
C GLU A 78 17.05 -32.89 15.86
N PRO A 79 17.42 -31.83 16.60
CA PRO A 79 17.97 -30.63 15.99
C PRO A 79 19.32 -30.92 15.32
N PRO A 80 19.63 -30.28 14.19
CA PRO A 80 20.95 -30.35 13.56
C PRO A 80 22.07 -30.03 14.56
N LYS A 81 23.18 -30.78 14.51
CA LYS A 81 24.33 -30.56 15.41
C LYS A 81 24.91 -29.14 15.33
N SER A 82 24.74 -28.45 14.20
CA SER A 82 25.11 -27.03 14.04
C SER A 82 24.36 -26.09 14.98
N MET A 83 23.20 -26.50 15.50
CA MET A 83 22.38 -25.71 16.43
C MET A 83 22.68 -26.02 17.90
N TRP A 84 23.45 -27.07 18.21
CA TRP A 84 23.62 -27.56 19.57
C TRP A 84 24.46 -26.59 20.40
N PRO A 85 23.91 -26.03 21.49
CA PRO A 85 24.72 -25.28 22.45
C PRO A 85 25.77 -26.18 23.12
N GLU A 86 26.82 -25.57 23.66
CA GLU A 86 27.89 -26.30 24.34
C GLU A 86 27.35 -27.18 25.49
N GLY A 87 27.82 -28.42 25.58
CA GLY A 87 27.35 -29.40 26.59
C GLY A 87 26.06 -30.14 26.22
N THR A 88 25.50 -29.94 25.02
CA THR A 88 24.31 -30.66 24.56
C THR A 88 24.61 -32.14 24.24
N PHE A 89 23.70 -33.04 24.64
CA PHE A 89 23.81 -34.48 24.36
C PHE A 89 22.47 -35.08 23.91
N ALA A 90 22.52 -36.09 23.05
CA ALA A 90 21.32 -36.77 22.54
C ALA A 90 20.71 -37.70 23.60
N ILE A 91 19.38 -37.83 23.57
CA ILE A 91 18.63 -38.77 24.42
C ILE A 91 18.11 -39.96 23.60
N ASP A 92 17.29 -39.71 22.57
CA ASP A 92 16.51 -40.75 21.88
C ASP A 92 16.20 -40.46 20.40
N GLY A 93 17.16 -39.94 19.62
CA GLY A 93 17.02 -39.72 18.16
C GLY A 93 15.87 -38.77 17.74
N LYS A 94 15.17 -38.20 18.72
CA LYS A 94 14.03 -37.28 18.58
C LYS A 94 14.27 -35.99 19.34
N ALA A 95 15.01 -36.05 20.45
CA ALA A 95 15.31 -34.88 21.27
C ALA A 95 16.71 -34.92 21.88
N VAL A 96 17.20 -33.73 22.25
CA VAL A 96 18.48 -33.50 22.89
C VAL A 96 18.28 -32.84 24.25
N GLN A 97 19.29 -32.90 25.12
CA GLN A 97 19.31 -32.15 26.38
C GLN A 97 20.47 -31.18 26.40
N THR A 98 20.18 -29.94 26.78
CA THR A 98 21.16 -28.86 26.93
C THR A 98 21.13 -28.35 28.37
N PRO A 99 22.27 -28.33 29.09
CA PRO A 99 22.34 -27.76 30.43
C PRO A 99 22.29 -26.22 30.40
N PHE A 100 21.70 -25.60 31.42
CA PHE A 100 21.72 -24.14 31.56
C PHE A 100 23.11 -23.64 31.95
N ALA A 101 23.66 -22.68 31.20
CA ALA A 101 24.88 -21.99 31.57
C ALA A 101 24.61 -21.12 32.82
N GLU A 102 25.41 -21.34 33.88
CA GLU A 102 25.28 -20.69 35.20
C GLU A 102 23.86 -20.82 35.81
N GLY A 103 23.10 -21.83 35.40
CA GLY A 103 21.72 -22.06 35.85
C GLY A 103 20.69 -21.03 35.36
N ARG A 104 21.03 -20.15 34.41
CA ARG A 104 20.18 -18.99 34.07
C ARG A 104 19.86 -18.80 32.59
N ARG A 105 20.73 -19.19 31.66
CA ARG A 105 20.52 -18.97 30.23
C ARG A 105 20.95 -20.15 29.35
N ILE A 106 20.21 -20.35 28.26
CA ILE A 106 20.62 -21.13 27.08
C ILE A 106 20.53 -20.22 25.85
N THR A 107 21.51 -20.31 24.96
CA THR A 107 21.50 -19.61 23.67
C THR A 107 21.64 -20.64 22.54
N ILE A 108 20.65 -20.73 21.67
CA ILE A 108 20.65 -21.52 20.43
C ILE A 108 21.04 -20.59 19.28
N ARG A 109 21.95 -21.01 18.41
CA ARG A 109 22.36 -20.25 17.22
C ARG A 109 22.09 -21.07 15.96
N VAL A 110 21.51 -20.44 14.95
CA VAL A 110 21.24 -21.04 13.64
C VAL A 110 21.95 -20.20 12.57
N PRO A 111 23.00 -20.73 11.92
CA PRO A 111 23.74 -20.00 10.89
C PRO A 111 22.90 -19.70 9.64
N SER A 112 23.15 -18.56 9.01
CA SER A 112 22.63 -18.17 7.70
C SER A 112 22.97 -19.23 6.62
N GLY A 113 21.98 -19.60 5.81
CA GLY A 113 22.13 -20.62 4.75
C GLY A 113 21.99 -22.08 5.20
N SER A 114 21.67 -22.34 6.48
CA SER A 114 21.25 -23.67 6.94
C SER A 114 19.74 -23.89 6.75
N ASP A 115 19.28 -25.15 6.61
CA ASP A 115 17.85 -25.50 6.70
C ASP A 115 17.35 -25.22 8.11
N CYS A 116 17.03 -23.95 8.36
CA CYS A 116 16.58 -23.47 9.66
C CYS A 116 15.18 -24.03 9.95
N PRO A 117 15.01 -24.78 11.06
CA PRO A 117 13.69 -25.26 11.48
C PRO A 117 12.75 -24.09 11.80
N GLU A 118 11.45 -24.31 11.68
CA GLU A 118 10.46 -23.25 11.98
C GLU A 118 10.35 -23.00 13.47
N THR A 119 10.34 -24.07 14.26
CA THR A 119 10.19 -24.00 15.72
C THR A 119 11.19 -24.89 16.45
N ALA A 120 11.50 -24.51 17.69
CA ALA A 120 12.10 -25.39 18.69
C ALA A 120 11.11 -25.56 19.84
N GLN A 121 10.85 -26.81 20.23
CA GLN A 121 9.93 -27.17 21.30
C GLN A 121 10.75 -27.70 22.47
N PHE A 122 10.45 -27.26 23.69
CA PHE A 122 11.23 -27.69 24.85
C PHE A 122 10.40 -27.84 26.13
N VAL A 123 10.94 -28.65 27.04
CA VAL A 123 10.50 -28.77 28.43
C VAL A 123 11.72 -28.66 29.35
N LEU A 124 11.52 -28.21 30.57
CA LEU A 124 12.60 -28.02 31.54
C LEU A 124 12.58 -29.16 32.57
N ARG A 125 13.74 -29.77 32.80
CA ARG A 125 13.95 -30.83 33.80
C ARG A 125 14.78 -30.28 34.96
N GLU A 126 14.22 -30.28 36.18
CA GLU A 126 14.95 -29.91 37.39
C GLU A 126 15.84 -31.08 37.86
N LEU A 127 17.11 -30.78 38.21
CA LEU A 127 18.11 -31.78 38.60
C LEU A 127 18.34 -31.84 40.13
N GLU A 128 17.72 -30.95 40.90
CA GLU A 128 17.82 -30.91 42.37
C GLU A 128 16.51 -31.36 43.02
N GLY A 129 16.55 -32.47 43.77
CA GLY A 129 15.39 -33.02 44.49
C GLY A 129 14.65 -34.13 43.74
N GLU A 130 13.36 -34.30 44.02
CA GLU A 130 12.49 -35.21 43.25
C GLU A 130 12.39 -34.75 41.79
N GLU A 131 12.43 -35.68 40.85
CA GLU A 131 12.42 -35.38 39.42
C GLU A 131 11.14 -34.63 39.03
N LYS A 132 11.31 -33.36 38.66
CA LYS A 132 10.21 -32.46 38.28
C LYS A 132 10.42 -31.92 36.87
N TRP A 133 9.39 -32.04 36.05
CA TRP A 133 9.32 -31.50 34.71
C TRP A 133 8.41 -30.26 34.68
N VAL A 134 8.85 -29.22 34.01
CA VAL A 134 8.10 -27.97 33.81
C VAL A 134 7.85 -27.80 32.32
N ASN A 135 6.59 -27.69 31.94
CA ASN A 135 6.18 -27.80 30.54
C ASN A 135 5.04 -26.84 30.11
N GLY A 136 4.66 -25.86 30.94
CA GLY A 136 3.71 -24.81 30.53
C GLY A 136 2.36 -25.33 30.02
N GLY A 137 1.90 -26.48 30.53
CA GLY A 137 0.67 -27.16 30.08
C GLY A 137 0.87 -28.27 29.03
N ASN A 138 1.89 -28.17 28.17
CA ASN A 138 2.28 -29.24 27.25
C ASN A 138 3.79 -29.21 26.94
N HIS A 139 4.26 -28.14 26.29
CA HIS A 139 5.67 -27.79 26.08
C HIS A 139 5.79 -26.29 25.79
N PHE A 140 7.00 -25.74 25.97
CA PHE A 140 7.33 -24.39 25.51
C PHE A 140 7.68 -24.41 24.02
N THR A 141 7.39 -23.33 23.29
CA THR A 141 7.68 -23.20 21.86
C THR A 141 8.46 -21.94 21.60
N VAL A 142 9.57 -22.07 20.87
CA VAL A 142 10.40 -21.00 20.35
C VAL A 142 10.21 -20.97 18.85
N VAL A 143 9.79 -19.84 18.30
CA VAL A 143 9.73 -19.67 16.84
C VAL A 143 11.09 -19.19 16.37
N LEU A 144 11.77 -20.02 15.57
CA LEU A 144 13.10 -19.73 15.04
C LEU A 144 13.00 -19.01 13.68
N ARG A 145 11.99 -19.35 12.88
CA ARG A 145 11.70 -18.73 11.58
C ARG A 145 10.23 -18.35 11.51
N GLN A 146 9.90 -17.23 10.87
CA GLN A 146 8.50 -16.90 10.59
C GLN A 146 7.83 -18.06 9.83
N PRO A 147 6.66 -18.51 10.29
CA PRO A 147 5.93 -19.57 9.62
C PRO A 147 5.50 -19.13 8.22
N ASP A 148 5.55 -20.05 7.26
CA ASP A 148 5.15 -19.76 5.90
C ASP A 148 3.62 -19.66 5.79
N GLU A 149 3.14 -18.53 5.26
CA GLU A 149 1.71 -18.25 5.07
C GLU A 149 1.02 -19.34 4.25
N SER A 150 1.70 -19.88 3.23
CA SER A 150 1.13 -20.94 2.38
C SER A 150 0.89 -22.24 3.15
N THR A 151 1.74 -22.53 4.13
CA THR A 151 1.60 -23.69 5.02
C THR A 151 0.44 -23.50 5.99
N LEU A 152 0.30 -22.31 6.58
CA LEU A 152 -0.85 -21.95 7.43
C LEU A 152 -2.17 -22.05 6.66
N MET A 153 -2.22 -21.46 5.47
CA MET A 153 -3.40 -21.49 4.60
C MET A 153 -3.77 -22.93 4.24
N SER A 154 -2.78 -23.75 3.87
CA SER A 154 -3.00 -25.17 3.54
C SER A 154 -3.62 -25.94 4.71
N LYS A 155 -3.12 -25.75 5.94
CA LYS A 155 -3.68 -26.38 7.15
C LYS A 155 -5.14 -26.02 7.38
N ILE A 156 -5.49 -24.75 7.22
CA ILE A 156 -6.86 -24.25 7.40
C ILE A 156 -7.79 -24.81 6.31
N LEU A 157 -7.36 -24.76 5.05
CA LEU A 157 -8.17 -25.24 3.92
C LEU A 157 -8.45 -26.74 4.01
N VAL A 158 -7.48 -27.56 4.42
CA VAL A 158 -7.67 -29.00 4.66
C VAL A 158 -8.71 -29.22 5.77
N ALA A 159 -8.62 -28.49 6.88
CA ALA A 159 -9.58 -28.62 7.97
C ALA A 159 -11.01 -28.25 7.53
N GLU A 160 -11.19 -27.19 6.74
CA GLU A 160 -12.51 -26.77 6.26
C GLU A 160 -13.09 -27.67 5.17
N SER A 161 -12.26 -28.25 4.30
CA SER A 161 -12.71 -29.02 3.15
C SER A 161 -12.80 -30.53 3.40
N GLU A 162 -11.82 -31.13 4.09
CA GLU A 162 -11.67 -32.59 4.18
C GLU A 162 -12.23 -33.19 5.48
N TYR A 163 -12.33 -32.42 6.57
CA TYR A 163 -12.76 -32.97 7.86
C TYR A 163 -14.27 -33.28 7.86
N THR A 164 -14.61 -34.51 8.25
CA THR A 164 -15.99 -35.02 8.28
C THR A 164 -16.73 -34.69 9.58
N HIS A 165 -15.98 -34.38 10.64
CA HIS A 165 -16.46 -33.97 11.97
C HIS A 165 -15.90 -32.58 12.27
N TRP A 166 -16.62 -31.54 11.85
CA TRP A 166 -16.19 -30.15 11.94
C TRP A 166 -17.32 -29.28 12.48
N SER A 167 -16.99 -28.29 13.29
CA SER A 167 -17.99 -27.36 13.84
C SER A 167 -17.37 -26.00 14.10
N LEU A 168 -18.21 -25.00 14.37
CA LEU A 168 -17.77 -23.69 14.83
C LEU A 168 -16.82 -23.79 16.03
N PHE A 169 -17.05 -24.72 16.96
CA PHE A 169 -16.15 -24.98 18.08
C PHE A 169 -14.74 -25.39 17.60
N ASN A 170 -14.66 -26.39 16.71
CA ASN A 170 -13.37 -26.86 16.18
C ASN A 170 -12.64 -25.77 15.39
N ARG A 171 -13.38 -24.98 14.61
CA ARG A 171 -12.86 -23.82 13.88
C ARG A 171 -12.19 -22.83 14.83
N LEU A 172 -12.88 -22.44 15.90
CA LEU A 172 -12.35 -21.50 16.88
C LEU A 172 -11.16 -22.08 17.66
N CYS A 173 -11.15 -23.38 17.96
CA CYS A 173 -9.98 -24.05 18.53
C CYS A 173 -8.77 -23.99 17.58
N LEU A 174 -8.97 -24.26 16.28
CA LEU A 174 -7.90 -24.16 15.30
C LEU A 174 -7.44 -22.70 15.13
N VAL A 175 -8.33 -21.71 15.19
CA VAL A 175 -7.94 -20.29 15.24
C VAL A 175 -6.98 -20.02 16.40
N LEU A 176 -7.27 -20.50 17.62
CA LEU A 176 -6.37 -20.33 18.77
C LEU A 176 -4.99 -20.97 18.53
N GLU A 177 -4.95 -22.09 17.82
CA GLU A 177 -3.72 -22.80 17.49
C GLU A 177 -2.85 -22.02 16.50
N VAL A 178 -3.47 -21.37 15.49
CA VAL A 178 -2.73 -20.73 14.38
C VAL A 178 -2.59 -19.21 14.51
N LEU A 179 -3.32 -18.55 15.43
CA LEU A 179 -3.38 -17.08 15.51
C LEU A 179 -2.01 -16.43 15.77
N ASP A 180 -1.19 -17.01 16.65
CA ASP A 180 0.16 -16.48 16.93
C ASP A 180 1.03 -16.55 15.66
N ALA A 181 1.03 -17.70 14.97
CA ALA A 181 1.76 -17.89 13.73
C ALA A 181 1.30 -16.94 12.61
N ALA A 182 -0.02 -16.77 12.47
CA ALA A 182 -0.61 -15.84 11.53
C ALA A 182 -0.21 -14.38 11.81
N SER A 183 -0.23 -13.96 13.09
CA SER A 183 0.22 -12.63 13.50
C SER A 183 1.70 -12.40 13.22
N MET A 184 2.54 -13.43 13.35
CA MET A 184 3.97 -13.36 13.07
C MET A 184 4.29 -13.37 11.57
N SER A 185 3.37 -13.85 10.74
CA SER A 185 3.48 -13.82 9.27
C SER A 185 3.14 -12.45 8.69
N GLY A 186 2.83 -11.46 9.54
CA GLY A 186 2.51 -10.10 9.13
C GLY A 186 1.07 -9.94 8.59
N PRO A 187 0.83 -8.90 7.77
CA PRO A 187 -0.50 -8.57 7.26
C PRO A 187 -1.19 -9.70 6.51
N GLN A 188 -0.46 -10.49 5.72
CA GLN A 188 -1.02 -11.60 4.94
C GLN A 188 -1.60 -12.70 5.85
N GLY A 189 -0.86 -13.08 6.90
CA GLY A 189 -1.34 -14.09 7.85
C GLY A 189 -2.58 -13.63 8.63
N MET A 190 -2.62 -12.36 9.04
CA MET A 190 -3.81 -11.82 9.71
C MET A 190 -4.99 -11.60 8.76
N ALA A 191 -4.75 -11.26 7.48
CA ALA A 191 -5.77 -11.21 6.44
C ALA A 191 -6.41 -12.58 6.21
N LEU A 192 -5.61 -13.66 6.26
CA LEU A 192 -6.08 -15.04 6.20
C LEU A 192 -7.05 -15.36 7.35
N ILE A 193 -6.67 -15.04 8.60
CA ILE A 193 -7.52 -15.26 9.78
C ILE A 193 -8.81 -14.45 9.69
N PHE A 194 -8.71 -13.17 9.32
CA PHE A 194 -9.86 -12.31 9.15
C PHE A 194 -10.82 -12.84 8.07
N THR A 195 -10.31 -13.17 6.89
CA THR A 195 -11.11 -13.67 5.76
C THR A 195 -11.81 -14.98 6.14
N TRP A 196 -11.10 -15.91 6.78
CA TRP A 196 -11.66 -17.16 7.25
C TRP A 196 -12.79 -16.96 8.27
N LEU A 197 -12.59 -16.10 9.27
CA LEU A 197 -13.59 -15.79 10.27
C LEU A 197 -14.79 -15.03 9.70
N ARG A 198 -14.58 -14.15 8.71
CA ARG A 198 -15.66 -13.44 8.01
C ARG A 198 -16.51 -14.37 7.16
N LEU A 199 -15.90 -15.28 6.39
CA LEU A 199 -16.63 -16.32 5.66
C LEU A 199 -17.45 -17.21 6.59
N SER A 200 -16.91 -17.50 7.79
CA SER A 200 -17.65 -18.19 8.84
C SER A 200 -18.81 -17.34 9.37
N SER A 201 -18.60 -16.08 9.76
CA SER A 201 -19.64 -15.24 10.36
C SER A 201 -20.80 -14.93 9.40
N GLN A 202 -20.51 -14.85 8.10
CA GLN A 202 -21.50 -14.68 7.02
C GLN A 202 -22.21 -15.99 6.62
N ARG A 203 -21.91 -17.12 7.29
CA ARG A 203 -22.45 -18.47 7.01
C ARG A 203 -22.16 -19.02 5.61
N VAL A 204 -21.13 -18.49 4.95
CA VAL A 204 -20.63 -19.02 3.67
C VAL A 204 -19.93 -20.35 3.92
N LEU A 205 -19.19 -20.42 5.02
CA LEU A 205 -18.70 -21.67 5.58
C LEU A 205 -19.73 -22.24 6.56
N PRO A 206 -20.14 -23.52 6.42
CA PRO A 206 -21.08 -24.13 7.32
C PRO A 206 -20.51 -24.20 8.75
N TRP A 207 -21.36 -23.98 9.75
CA TRP A 207 -20.98 -24.05 11.16
C TRP A 207 -20.99 -25.47 11.73
N TYR A 208 -21.53 -26.45 10.99
CA TYR A 208 -21.72 -27.81 11.49
C TYR A 208 -21.56 -28.85 10.37
N LYS A 209 -20.73 -29.85 10.67
CA LYS A 209 -20.53 -31.10 9.93
C LYS A 209 -20.38 -32.22 10.97
N ASN A 210 -21.49 -32.89 11.31
CA ASN A 210 -21.52 -34.07 12.18
C ASN A 210 -20.82 -33.95 13.56
N ASN A 211 -20.75 -32.76 14.17
CA ASN A 211 -20.13 -32.57 15.48
C ASN A 211 -20.96 -31.65 16.39
N ASN A 212 -21.04 -31.98 17.68
CA ASN A 212 -21.83 -31.29 18.70
C ASN A 212 -20.92 -30.76 19.82
N TYR A 213 -21.31 -29.67 20.48
CA TYR A 213 -20.55 -29.07 21.58
C TYR A 213 -21.47 -28.50 22.68
N GLN A 214 -20.98 -28.39 23.91
CA GLN A 214 -21.77 -27.80 25.00
C GLN A 214 -21.70 -26.27 24.98
N SER A 215 -22.78 -25.62 25.43
CA SER A 215 -22.89 -24.16 25.49
C SER A 215 -21.81 -23.49 26.33
N LYS A 216 -21.37 -24.13 27.42
CA LYS A 216 -20.27 -23.62 28.26
C LYS A 216 -18.91 -23.66 27.53
N ASP A 217 -18.67 -24.70 26.72
CA ASP A 217 -17.38 -24.92 26.06
C ASP A 217 -17.20 -23.90 24.92
N ILE A 218 -18.25 -23.69 24.12
CA ILE A 218 -18.23 -22.68 23.07
C ILE A 218 -18.14 -21.26 23.64
N ALA A 219 -18.85 -20.96 24.74
CA ALA A 219 -18.77 -19.65 25.38
C ALA A 219 -17.35 -19.37 25.91
N HIS A 220 -16.67 -20.38 26.46
CA HIS A 220 -15.29 -20.27 26.88
C HIS A 220 -14.35 -20.03 25.69
N VAL A 221 -14.44 -20.86 24.64
CA VAL A 221 -13.57 -20.73 23.46
C VAL A 221 -13.78 -19.39 22.74
N GLN A 222 -15.02 -18.93 22.57
CA GLN A 222 -15.32 -17.62 22.01
C GLN A 222 -14.70 -16.50 22.83
N LYS A 223 -14.78 -16.57 24.17
CA LYS A 223 -14.15 -15.59 25.06
C LYS A 223 -12.64 -15.55 24.85
N THR A 224 -12.00 -16.71 24.78
CA THR A 224 -10.55 -16.83 24.59
C THR A 224 -10.12 -16.30 23.23
N VAL A 225 -10.82 -16.67 22.15
CA VAL A 225 -10.53 -16.14 20.79
C VAL A 225 -10.70 -14.63 20.76
N ALA A 226 -11.81 -14.10 21.28
CA ALA A 226 -12.06 -12.66 21.30
C ALA A 226 -11.01 -11.90 22.14
N GLN A 227 -10.56 -12.48 23.26
CA GLN A 227 -9.51 -11.90 24.10
C GLN A 227 -8.15 -11.89 23.37
N ASN A 228 -7.73 -13.02 22.80
CA ASN A 228 -6.47 -13.12 22.08
C ASN A 228 -6.47 -12.23 20.83
N MET A 229 -7.61 -12.13 20.14
CA MET A 229 -7.77 -11.23 19.00
C MET A 229 -7.64 -9.76 19.43
N ALA A 230 -8.28 -9.37 20.53
CA ALA A 230 -8.12 -8.03 21.11
C ALA A 230 -6.66 -7.75 21.51
N GLU A 231 -5.91 -8.76 21.95
CA GLU A 231 -4.47 -8.65 22.19
C GLU A 231 -3.69 -8.41 20.91
N LYS A 232 -4.02 -9.09 19.80
CA LYS A 232 -3.40 -8.82 18.49
C LYS A 232 -3.67 -7.41 17.97
N VAL A 233 -4.84 -6.83 18.25
CA VAL A 233 -5.11 -5.41 17.96
C VAL A 233 -4.15 -4.48 18.71
N LYS A 234 -3.71 -4.86 19.91
CA LYS A 234 -2.83 -4.04 20.75
C LYS A 234 -1.34 -4.27 20.45
N SER A 235 -0.95 -5.51 20.21
CA SER A 235 0.45 -5.94 20.11
C SER A 235 0.93 -6.19 18.68
N GLY A 236 0.04 -6.16 17.69
CA GLY A 236 0.40 -6.42 16.29
C GLY A 236 1.45 -5.43 15.80
N GLU A 237 2.48 -5.96 15.12
CA GLU A 237 3.63 -5.19 14.65
C GLU A 237 3.23 -4.16 13.58
N ASP A 238 2.55 -4.65 12.54
CA ASP A 238 2.09 -3.84 11.43
C ASP A 238 0.69 -3.30 11.64
N MET A 239 0.47 -2.11 11.08
CA MET A 239 -0.82 -1.43 11.01
C MET A 239 -1.93 -2.34 10.47
N LEU A 240 -1.70 -2.99 9.32
CA LEU A 240 -2.70 -3.86 8.69
C LEU A 240 -3.00 -5.10 9.53
N SER A 241 -2.00 -5.68 10.21
CA SER A 241 -2.19 -6.81 11.12
C SER A 241 -3.14 -6.44 12.28
N ARG A 242 -2.95 -5.25 12.88
CA ARG A 242 -3.84 -4.71 13.92
C ARG A 242 -5.24 -4.44 13.37
N LEU A 243 -5.35 -3.91 12.15
CA LEU A 243 -6.62 -3.66 11.49
C LEU A 243 -7.38 -4.96 11.22
N TYR A 244 -6.75 -6.00 10.66
CA TYR A 244 -7.41 -7.29 10.44
C TYR A 244 -7.82 -7.97 11.73
N ALA A 245 -7.00 -7.90 12.79
CA ALA A 245 -7.40 -8.39 14.11
C ALA A 245 -8.67 -7.68 14.59
N ARG A 246 -8.76 -6.35 14.39
CA ARG A 246 -9.93 -5.55 14.75
C ARG A 246 -11.16 -5.93 13.94
N LEU A 247 -11.00 -6.09 12.62
CA LEU A 247 -12.08 -6.50 11.72
C LEU A 247 -12.56 -7.93 12.02
N ALA A 248 -11.64 -8.84 12.36
CA ALA A 248 -11.98 -10.19 12.80
C ALA A 248 -12.77 -10.16 14.12
N LEU A 249 -12.34 -9.34 15.09
CA LEU A 249 -13.05 -9.17 16.36
C LEU A 249 -14.48 -8.62 16.16
N ALA A 250 -14.71 -7.76 15.19
CA ALA A 250 -16.04 -7.23 14.87
C ALA A 250 -17.04 -8.34 14.45
N GLY A 251 -16.54 -9.40 13.81
CA GLY A 251 -17.35 -10.56 13.42
C GLY A 251 -17.43 -11.67 14.46
N LEU A 252 -16.71 -11.54 15.58
CA LEU A 252 -16.66 -12.57 16.62
C LEU A 252 -17.73 -12.35 17.70
N PRO A 253 -18.36 -13.43 18.19
CA PRO A 253 -19.18 -13.38 19.39
C PRO A 253 -18.36 -12.92 20.60
N ARG A 254 -19.01 -12.26 21.56
CA ARG A 254 -18.36 -11.81 22.80
C ARG A 254 -17.75 -12.97 23.59
N GLY A 255 -18.47 -14.08 23.64
CA GLY A 255 -18.18 -15.22 24.51
C GLY A 255 -18.24 -14.88 26.01
N GLY A 256 -18.07 -15.90 26.84
CA GLY A 256 -18.18 -15.79 28.29
C GLY A 256 -19.63 -15.63 28.75
N GLY A 257 -19.80 -15.17 30.00
CA GLY A 257 -21.05 -15.35 30.73
C GLY A 257 -21.20 -16.81 31.20
N ASN A 258 -22.28 -17.11 31.90
CA ASN A 258 -22.65 -18.50 32.20
C ASN A 258 -23.26 -19.10 30.93
N GLY A 259 -22.46 -19.73 30.06
CA GLY A 259 -22.97 -20.40 28.86
C GLY A 259 -24.02 -21.48 29.18
N ASP A 260 -23.99 -22.04 30.39
CA ASP A 260 -25.03 -22.94 30.89
C ASP A 260 -26.39 -22.24 31.10
N ASP A 261 -26.42 -20.93 31.35
CA ASP A 261 -27.67 -20.16 31.53
C ASP A 261 -28.47 -20.08 30.22
N ILE A 262 -27.86 -20.29 29.06
CA ILE A 262 -28.60 -20.38 27.79
C ILE A 262 -29.47 -21.64 27.76
N ARG A 263 -28.87 -22.80 28.04
CA ARG A 263 -29.59 -24.07 28.05
C ARG A 263 -30.54 -24.16 29.23
N MET A 264 -30.07 -23.76 30.41
CA MET A 264 -30.87 -23.79 31.63
C MET A 264 -31.96 -22.73 31.64
N GLY A 265 -31.75 -21.58 31.01
CA GLY A 265 -32.71 -20.48 30.93
C GLY A 265 -33.98 -20.88 30.19
N ILE A 266 -33.87 -21.37 28.96
CA ILE A 266 -35.05 -21.84 28.20
C ILE A 266 -35.75 -22.98 28.93
N LEU A 267 -34.99 -23.86 29.58
CA LEU A 267 -35.52 -24.97 30.35
C LEU A 267 -36.29 -24.50 31.61
N HIS A 268 -35.79 -23.50 32.32
CA HIS A 268 -36.50 -22.89 33.45
C HIS A 268 -37.79 -22.21 33.00
N ILE A 269 -37.76 -21.48 31.87
CA ILE A 269 -38.96 -20.86 31.29
C ILE A 269 -40.01 -21.94 30.96
N MET A 270 -39.60 -23.02 30.30
CA MET A 270 -40.51 -24.13 30.00
C MET A 270 -41.13 -24.71 31.28
N ARG A 271 -40.31 -24.96 32.31
CA ARG A 271 -40.76 -25.56 33.58
C ARG A 271 -41.67 -24.63 34.39
N ASN A 272 -41.34 -23.35 34.47
CA ASN A 272 -42.11 -22.35 35.24
C ASN A 272 -43.51 -22.15 34.67
N ASN A 273 -43.68 -22.33 33.37
CA ASN A 273 -44.96 -22.12 32.67
C ASN A 273 -45.67 -23.43 32.30
N GLY A 274 -45.23 -24.57 32.85
CA GLY A 274 -45.86 -25.87 32.63
C GLY A 274 -45.80 -26.36 31.18
N ILE A 275 -44.79 -25.94 30.41
CA ILE A 275 -44.53 -26.42 29.05
C ILE A 275 -43.84 -27.78 29.13
N LYS A 276 -44.27 -28.70 28.28
CA LYS A 276 -43.80 -30.09 28.27
C LYS A 276 -42.31 -30.19 27.90
N GLU A 277 -41.59 -31.02 28.66
CA GLU A 277 -40.20 -31.41 28.42
C GLU A 277 -40.15 -32.94 28.35
N GLY A 278 -39.96 -33.53 27.16
CA GLY A 278 -39.92 -34.97 26.99
C GLY A 278 -41.22 -35.66 27.44
N HIS A 279 -41.14 -36.53 28.45
CA HIS A 279 -42.29 -37.31 28.95
C HIS A 279 -43.09 -36.63 30.06
N ARG A 280 -42.76 -35.40 30.48
CA ARG A 280 -43.50 -34.70 31.54
C ARG A 280 -44.89 -34.22 31.04
N PRO A 281 -45.94 -34.27 31.89
CA PRO A 281 -47.23 -33.64 31.58
C PRO A 281 -47.09 -32.11 31.51
N GLY A 282 -47.71 -31.46 30.52
CA GLY A 282 -47.65 -30.02 30.32
C GLY A 282 -48.27 -29.56 29.00
N ILE A 283 -48.16 -28.27 28.68
CA ILE A 283 -48.54 -27.68 27.39
C ILE A 283 -47.64 -28.27 26.30
N ASP A 284 -48.23 -28.87 25.25
CA ASP A 284 -47.51 -29.44 24.11
C ASP A 284 -47.06 -28.32 23.15
N GLU A 285 -46.02 -27.58 23.56
CA GLU A 285 -45.34 -26.57 22.75
C GLU A 285 -44.09 -27.20 22.11
N LYS A 286 -44.22 -27.55 20.82
CA LYS A 286 -43.17 -28.28 20.08
C LYS A 286 -42.02 -27.40 19.59
N PHE A 287 -42.26 -26.12 19.36
CA PHE A 287 -41.23 -25.19 18.88
C PHE A 287 -40.18 -24.94 19.97
N LEU A 288 -40.61 -24.65 21.20
CA LEU A 288 -39.75 -24.48 22.36
C LEU A 288 -39.04 -25.78 22.74
N GLU A 289 -39.71 -26.93 22.61
CA GLU A 289 -39.04 -28.22 22.80
C GLU A 289 -37.92 -28.44 21.76
N GLN A 290 -38.19 -28.21 20.48
CA GLN A 290 -37.19 -28.34 19.41
C GLN A 290 -36.03 -27.36 19.59
N TRP A 291 -36.32 -26.10 19.93
CA TRP A 291 -35.30 -25.09 20.16
C TRP A 291 -34.46 -25.40 21.41
N HIS A 292 -35.06 -25.89 22.49
CA HIS A 292 -34.31 -26.39 23.66
C HIS A 292 -33.38 -27.56 23.29
N GLN A 293 -33.84 -28.52 22.48
CA GLN A 293 -32.98 -29.61 21.99
C GLN A 293 -31.82 -29.07 21.14
N LYS A 294 -32.07 -28.08 20.29
CA LYS A 294 -31.02 -27.39 19.51
C LYS A 294 -30.01 -26.73 20.44
N LEU A 295 -30.44 -25.93 21.41
CA LEU A 295 -29.57 -25.25 22.39
C LEU A 295 -28.77 -26.22 23.27
N HIS A 296 -29.31 -27.40 23.56
CA HIS A 296 -28.58 -28.46 24.26
C HIS A 296 -27.43 -29.04 23.42
N THR A 297 -27.57 -29.01 22.11
CA THR A 297 -26.67 -29.70 21.17
C THR A 297 -25.67 -28.74 20.54
N ASN A 298 -26.12 -27.55 20.14
CA ASN A 298 -25.35 -26.47 19.52
C ASN A 298 -26.05 -25.12 19.78
N THR A 299 -25.43 -24.25 20.58
CA THR A 299 -25.82 -22.83 20.63
C THR A 299 -24.97 -22.01 19.66
N THR A 300 -25.59 -21.03 19.02
CA THR A 300 -25.02 -20.21 17.94
C THR A 300 -25.57 -18.78 18.02
N PRO A 301 -24.91 -17.80 17.37
CA PRO A 301 -25.45 -16.44 17.28
C PRO A 301 -26.88 -16.34 16.76
N ASP A 302 -27.29 -17.26 15.89
CA ASP A 302 -28.66 -17.37 15.35
C ASP A 302 -29.75 -17.46 16.42
N ASP A 303 -29.43 -17.97 17.61
CA ASP A 303 -30.38 -18.08 18.72
C ASP A 303 -30.87 -16.70 19.19
N VAL A 304 -30.07 -15.64 19.03
CA VAL A 304 -30.48 -14.25 19.31
C VAL A 304 -31.64 -13.86 18.40
N TYR A 305 -31.52 -14.11 17.09
CA TYR A 305 -32.53 -13.74 16.10
C TYR A 305 -33.78 -14.60 16.20
N ILE A 306 -33.64 -15.90 16.53
CA ILE A 306 -34.79 -16.77 16.83
C ILE A 306 -35.58 -16.23 18.03
N CYS A 307 -34.89 -15.75 19.07
CA CYS A 307 -35.52 -15.14 20.24
C CYS A 307 -36.21 -13.81 19.92
N GLU A 308 -35.58 -12.93 19.14
CA GLU A 308 -36.17 -11.66 18.69
C GLU A 308 -37.41 -11.87 17.83
N ALA A 309 -37.36 -12.83 16.90
CA ALA A 309 -38.49 -13.20 16.07
C ALA A 309 -39.64 -13.78 16.90
N TYR A 310 -39.33 -14.63 17.88
CA TYR A 310 -40.33 -15.18 18.78
C TYR A 310 -40.98 -14.09 19.65
N LEU A 311 -40.20 -13.15 20.18
CA LEU A 311 -40.73 -11.99 20.91
C LEU A 311 -41.65 -11.12 20.04
N ALA A 312 -41.28 -10.88 18.78
CA ALA A 312 -42.12 -10.13 17.84
C ALA A 312 -43.48 -10.82 17.65
N TYR A 313 -43.48 -12.14 17.47
CA TYR A 313 -44.70 -12.94 17.41
C TYR A 313 -45.51 -12.92 18.71
N LEU A 314 -44.86 -13.03 19.88
CA LEU A 314 -45.55 -12.94 21.17
C LEU A 314 -46.23 -11.59 21.38
N HIS A 315 -45.69 -10.52 20.80
CA HIS A 315 -46.31 -9.19 20.84
C HIS A 315 -47.47 -9.04 19.85
N SER A 316 -47.35 -9.57 18.63
CA SER A 316 -48.32 -9.30 17.55
C SER A 316 -49.35 -10.40 17.31
N ASN A 317 -49.11 -11.62 17.78
CA ASN A 317 -49.83 -12.84 17.40
C ASN A 317 -49.86 -13.05 15.86
N ASN A 318 -48.87 -12.54 15.14
CA ASN A 318 -48.78 -12.64 13.68
C ASN A 318 -47.51 -13.39 13.27
N HIS A 319 -47.69 -14.50 12.55
CA HIS A 319 -46.56 -15.29 12.04
C HIS A 319 -45.72 -14.55 11.00
N ASP A 320 -46.28 -13.57 10.30
CA ASP A 320 -45.51 -12.77 9.33
C ASP A 320 -44.45 -11.92 10.05
N ASP A 321 -44.72 -11.47 11.28
CA ASP A 321 -43.74 -10.73 12.07
C ASP A 321 -42.58 -11.61 12.54
N TYR A 322 -42.85 -12.90 12.82
CA TYR A 322 -41.80 -13.87 13.12
C TYR A 322 -40.82 -13.96 11.95
N TRP A 323 -41.31 -14.25 10.74
CA TRP A 323 -40.44 -14.42 9.57
C TRP A 323 -39.79 -13.12 9.13
N ARG A 324 -40.52 -12.00 9.19
CA ARG A 324 -39.98 -10.68 8.87
C ARG A 324 -38.79 -10.38 9.77
N VAL A 325 -38.94 -10.49 11.10
CA VAL A 325 -37.85 -10.22 12.04
C VAL A 325 -36.71 -11.22 11.88
N LEU A 326 -37.02 -12.50 11.70
CA LEU A 326 -36.00 -13.55 11.51
C LEU A 326 -35.16 -13.32 10.25
N TRP A 327 -35.78 -12.87 9.15
CA TRP A 327 -35.09 -12.53 7.92
C TRP A 327 -34.35 -11.19 8.00
N GLU A 328 -35.00 -10.12 8.48
CA GLU A 328 -34.42 -8.77 8.57
C GLU A 328 -33.22 -8.71 9.52
N ARG A 329 -33.22 -9.52 10.60
CA ARG A 329 -32.15 -9.52 11.61
C ARG A 329 -31.12 -10.61 11.41
N GLY A 330 -31.55 -11.80 11.00
CA GLY A 330 -30.69 -12.98 10.95
C GLY A 330 -30.47 -13.57 9.57
N HIS A 331 -31.14 -13.07 8.52
CA HIS A 331 -31.16 -13.68 7.18
C HIS A 331 -31.44 -15.19 7.21
N LEU A 332 -32.31 -15.62 8.14
CA LEU A 332 -32.66 -17.02 8.34
C LEU A 332 -34.02 -17.31 7.69
N ARG A 333 -34.09 -18.39 6.92
CA ARG A 333 -35.30 -18.94 6.32
C ARG A 333 -35.73 -20.21 7.03
N LYS A 334 -36.90 -20.69 6.68
CA LYS A 334 -37.45 -21.93 7.22
C LYS A 334 -36.54 -23.14 6.95
N GLU A 335 -36.01 -23.24 5.74
CA GLU A 335 -35.13 -24.32 5.33
C GLU A 335 -33.85 -24.34 6.17
N ASP A 336 -33.36 -23.16 6.57
CA ASP A 336 -32.17 -23.03 7.40
C ASP A 336 -32.42 -23.59 8.81
N LEU A 337 -33.58 -23.29 9.41
CA LEU A 337 -33.99 -23.86 10.72
C LEU A 337 -34.20 -25.38 10.67
N GLU A 338 -34.74 -25.90 9.57
CA GLU A 338 -34.96 -27.33 9.36
C GLU A 338 -33.64 -28.09 9.09
N SER A 339 -32.59 -27.39 8.62
CA SER A 339 -31.28 -27.96 8.33
C SER A 339 -30.40 -28.18 9.57
N PHE A 340 -30.77 -27.62 10.73
CA PHE A 340 -29.99 -27.76 11.95
C PHE A 340 -29.87 -29.23 12.39
N GLY A 341 -28.76 -29.60 13.03
CA GLY A 341 -28.55 -30.96 13.56
C GLY A 341 -29.65 -31.42 14.52
N LYS A 342 -30.33 -30.47 15.18
CA LYS A 342 -31.66 -30.66 15.79
C LYS A 342 -32.64 -29.70 15.09
N PRO A 343 -33.45 -30.19 14.14
CA PRO A 343 -34.32 -29.34 13.33
C PRO A 343 -35.38 -28.61 14.15
N ILE A 344 -35.60 -27.34 13.81
CA ILE A 344 -36.75 -26.55 14.28
C ILE A 344 -37.75 -26.45 13.11
N SER A 345 -38.81 -27.25 13.18
CA SER A 345 -39.85 -27.40 12.15
C SER A 345 -41.26 -27.06 12.66
N ALA A 346 -41.44 -26.98 13.98
CA ALA A 346 -42.71 -26.67 14.61
C ALA A 346 -42.96 -25.15 14.68
N TRP A 347 -44.23 -24.77 14.72
CA TRP A 347 -44.65 -23.38 14.88
C TRP A 347 -44.74 -22.96 16.35
N PRO A 348 -44.33 -21.73 16.70
CA PRO A 348 -44.51 -21.19 18.04
C PRO A 348 -45.99 -21.02 18.39
N MET A 349 -46.36 -21.43 19.60
CA MET A 349 -47.69 -21.17 20.17
C MET A 349 -47.77 -19.74 20.72
N TYR A 350 -48.92 -19.09 20.56
CA TYR A 350 -49.10 -17.73 21.10
C TYR A 350 -49.24 -17.75 22.63
N LEU A 351 -48.16 -17.39 23.33
CA LEU A 351 -48.05 -17.41 24.80
C LEU A 351 -47.52 -16.05 25.33
N PRO A 352 -48.33 -14.97 25.27
CA PRO A 352 -47.85 -13.60 25.56
C PRO A 352 -47.39 -13.39 27.01
N HIS A 353 -47.79 -14.24 27.94
CA HIS A 353 -47.30 -14.20 29.32
C HIS A 353 -45.80 -14.52 29.45
N LEU A 354 -45.18 -15.15 28.43
CA LEU A 354 -43.75 -15.45 28.41
C LEU A 354 -42.87 -14.24 28.03
N ILE A 355 -43.45 -13.12 27.59
CA ILE A 355 -42.70 -11.96 27.09
C ILE A 355 -41.60 -11.49 28.08
N PRO A 356 -41.87 -11.27 29.39
CA PRO A 356 -40.84 -10.79 30.32
C PRO A 356 -39.68 -11.78 30.49
N GLU A 357 -39.98 -13.08 30.50
CA GLU A 357 -38.96 -14.12 30.64
C GLU A 357 -38.12 -14.26 29.37
N PHE A 358 -38.72 -14.16 28.17
CA PHE A 358 -37.96 -14.16 26.91
C PHE A 358 -37.19 -12.86 26.67
N GLN A 359 -37.61 -11.72 27.23
CA GLN A 359 -36.80 -10.50 27.24
C GLN A 359 -35.52 -10.70 28.06
N HIS A 360 -35.62 -11.33 29.24
CA HIS A 360 -34.45 -11.70 30.03
C HIS A 360 -33.60 -12.77 29.32
N PHE A 361 -34.23 -13.76 28.69
CA PHE A 361 -33.53 -14.79 27.92
C PHE A 361 -32.77 -14.22 26.72
N LEU A 362 -33.37 -13.26 26.01
CA LEU A 362 -32.70 -12.52 24.94
C LEU A 362 -31.46 -11.80 25.46
N TRP A 363 -31.54 -11.18 26.65
CA TRP A 363 -30.37 -10.58 27.28
C TRP A 363 -29.26 -11.62 27.54
N ILE A 364 -29.59 -12.80 28.08
CA ILE A 364 -28.62 -13.90 28.28
C ILE A 364 -27.96 -14.30 26.95
N LEU A 365 -28.74 -14.43 25.88
CA LEU A 365 -28.21 -14.75 24.55
C LEU A 365 -27.29 -13.66 24.03
N LYS A 366 -27.66 -12.38 24.16
CA LYS A 366 -26.88 -11.24 23.69
C LYS A 366 -25.55 -11.09 24.44
N ILE A 367 -25.52 -11.25 25.77
CA ILE A 367 -24.27 -11.11 26.54
C ILE A 367 -23.22 -12.18 26.25
N THR A 368 -23.64 -13.31 25.64
CA THR A 368 -22.74 -14.38 25.20
C THR A 368 -22.44 -14.29 23.70
N HIS A 369 -23.46 -14.12 22.85
CA HIS A 369 -23.31 -14.20 21.40
C HIS A 369 -23.16 -12.86 20.68
N SER A 370 -23.65 -11.75 21.25
CA SER A 370 -23.55 -10.42 20.62
C SER A 370 -22.25 -9.73 21.01
N GLY A 371 -21.30 -9.72 20.07
CA GLY A 371 -19.99 -9.10 20.24
C GLY A 371 -20.00 -7.57 20.12
N ALA A 372 -20.51 -7.06 19.00
CA ALA A 372 -20.44 -5.63 18.64
C ALA A 372 -21.79 -4.90 18.72
N ASP A 373 -22.77 -5.44 19.45
CA ASP A 373 -24.02 -4.72 19.74
C ASP A 373 -23.73 -3.56 20.69
N LEU A 374 -24.05 -2.32 20.28
CA LEU A 374 -23.64 -1.10 20.98
C LEU A 374 -24.12 -1.04 22.44
N ASP A 375 -25.37 -1.41 22.69
CA ASP A 375 -25.97 -1.40 24.03
C ASP A 375 -25.36 -2.47 24.94
N THR A 376 -25.17 -3.68 24.42
CA THR A 376 -24.54 -4.78 25.14
C THR A 376 -23.07 -4.47 25.44
N ALA A 377 -22.32 -3.99 24.44
CA ALA A 377 -20.92 -3.63 24.58
C ALA A 377 -20.72 -2.51 25.60
N PHE A 378 -21.58 -1.48 25.58
CA PHE A 378 -21.53 -0.40 26.58
C PHE A 378 -21.77 -0.92 28.00
N THR A 379 -22.78 -1.78 28.18
CA THR A 379 -23.08 -2.38 29.48
C THR A 379 -21.89 -3.17 30.03
N MET A 380 -21.23 -3.97 29.19
CA MET A 380 -20.09 -4.81 29.59
C MET A 380 -18.82 -3.99 29.85
N ALA A 381 -18.60 -2.91 29.09
CA ALA A 381 -17.43 -2.06 29.22
C ALA A 381 -17.55 -1.01 30.34
N SER A 382 -18.77 -0.66 30.78
CA SER A 382 -19.05 0.48 31.67
C SER A 382 -18.21 0.51 32.96
N GLY A 383 -17.87 -0.65 33.52
CA GLY A 383 -17.06 -0.77 34.74
C GLY A 383 -15.56 -0.52 34.55
N HIS A 384 -15.11 -0.29 33.31
CA HIS A 384 -13.69 -0.21 32.94
C HIS A 384 -13.28 1.18 32.40
N MET A 385 -14.09 2.20 32.61
CA MET A 385 -13.84 3.59 32.20
C MET A 385 -14.27 4.59 33.28
N ASP A 386 -13.76 5.82 33.20
CA ASP A 386 -14.15 6.92 34.09
C ASP A 386 -15.63 7.33 33.93
N ASP A 387 -16.18 8.00 34.95
CA ASP A 387 -17.59 8.43 34.97
C ASP A 387 -17.91 9.44 33.86
N ASP A 388 -16.94 10.30 33.49
CA ASP A 388 -17.12 11.33 32.46
C ASP A 388 -17.28 10.70 31.07
N LEU A 389 -16.48 9.69 30.73
CA LEU A 389 -16.56 8.96 29.46
C LEU A 389 -17.82 8.11 29.42
N ARG A 390 -18.16 7.46 30.54
CA ARG A 390 -19.42 6.71 30.67
C ARG A 390 -20.61 7.62 30.41
N TRP A 391 -20.59 8.85 30.93
CA TRP A 391 -21.64 9.84 30.68
C TRP A 391 -21.70 10.26 29.20
N VAL A 392 -20.56 10.56 28.57
CA VAL A 392 -20.51 10.94 27.14
C VAL A 392 -21.10 9.86 26.26
N ILE A 393 -20.76 8.59 26.50
CA ILE A 393 -21.30 7.48 25.71
C ILE A 393 -22.79 7.29 26.01
N SER A 394 -23.23 7.41 27.27
CA SER A 394 -24.65 7.38 27.64
C SER A 394 -25.46 8.47 26.92
N ASP A 395 -24.90 9.67 26.80
CA ASP A 395 -25.52 10.79 26.11
C ASP A 395 -25.65 10.54 24.59
N VAL A 396 -24.65 9.90 23.98
CA VAL A 396 -24.74 9.41 22.59
C VAL A 396 -25.87 8.39 22.44
N LEU A 397 -25.99 7.44 23.37
CA LEU A 397 -27.04 6.41 23.34
C LEU A 397 -28.45 6.97 23.60
N ALA A 398 -28.58 8.07 24.33
CA ALA A 398 -29.85 8.74 24.57
C ALA A 398 -30.31 9.59 23.38
N ASN A 399 -29.38 10.10 22.59
CA ASN A 399 -29.63 11.09 21.53
C ASN A 399 -29.21 10.60 20.14
N ARG A 400 -29.33 9.30 19.87
CA ARG A 400 -28.76 8.57 18.72
C ARG A 400 -28.97 9.16 17.33
N HIS A 401 -29.96 10.03 17.16
CA HIS A 401 -30.37 10.61 15.88
C HIS A 401 -30.02 12.09 15.75
N GLU A 402 -29.35 12.68 16.74
CA GLU A 402 -28.95 14.08 16.72
C GLU A 402 -27.72 14.32 15.84
N TRP A 403 -27.70 15.45 15.14
CA TRP A 403 -26.66 15.81 14.16
C TRP A 403 -25.24 15.87 14.74
N TRP A 404 -25.10 16.15 16.04
CA TRP A 404 -23.82 16.28 16.73
C TRP A 404 -23.23 14.94 17.21
N VAL A 405 -24.00 13.85 17.14
CA VAL A 405 -23.59 12.53 17.63
C VAL A 405 -22.31 12.01 16.99
N PRO A 406 -22.11 12.08 15.65
CA PRO A 406 -20.88 11.61 15.03
C PRO A 406 -19.62 12.26 15.62
N GLY A 407 -19.66 13.55 15.92
CA GLY A 407 -18.57 14.27 16.57
C GLY A 407 -18.25 13.70 17.95
N LYS A 408 -19.27 13.51 18.79
CA LYS A 408 -19.10 12.93 20.13
C LYS A 408 -18.64 11.48 20.09
N ILE A 409 -19.03 10.70 19.08
CA ILE A 409 -18.51 9.33 18.91
C ILE A 409 -17.00 9.37 18.72
N VAL A 410 -16.49 10.18 17.80
CA VAL A 410 -15.03 10.26 17.53
C VAL A 410 -14.26 10.69 18.78
N ASP A 411 -14.78 11.68 19.52
CA ASP A 411 -14.17 12.11 20.78
C ASP A 411 -14.21 11.01 21.86
N ALA A 412 -15.35 10.32 22.00
CA ALA A 412 -15.50 9.20 22.93
C ALA A 412 -14.54 8.05 22.60
N ARG A 413 -14.42 7.69 21.32
CA ARG A 413 -13.49 6.66 20.84
C ARG A 413 -12.03 7.04 21.09
N GLY A 414 -11.66 8.30 20.83
CA GLY A 414 -10.33 8.83 21.12
C GLY A 414 -9.96 8.72 22.61
N ARG A 415 -10.92 8.99 23.51
CA ARG A 415 -10.75 8.79 24.96
C ARG A 415 -10.71 7.30 25.31
N LEU A 416 -11.59 6.49 24.74
CA LEU A 416 -11.69 5.05 24.98
C LEU A 416 -10.41 4.31 24.59
N ALA A 417 -9.68 4.78 23.57
CA ALA A 417 -8.36 4.28 23.19
C ALA A 417 -7.32 4.32 24.31
N GLN A 418 -7.42 5.27 25.24
CA GLN A 418 -6.53 5.35 26.40
C GLN A 418 -6.74 4.18 27.38
N TYR A 419 -7.94 3.59 27.37
CA TYR A 419 -8.32 2.48 28.24
C TYR A 419 -8.03 1.14 27.60
N TRP A 420 -8.50 0.90 26.36
CA TRP A 420 -8.36 -0.42 25.74
C TRP A 420 -6.93 -0.74 25.32
N ARG A 421 -6.07 0.27 25.07
CA ARG A 421 -4.65 0.05 24.74
C ARG A 421 -3.78 -0.37 25.94
N GLN A 422 -4.30 -0.29 27.17
CA GLN A 422 -3.51 -0.66 28.35
C GLN A 422 -3.23 -2.17 28.40
N PRO A 423 -2.05 -2.59 28.92
CA PRO A 423 -1.80 -3.98 29.25
C PRO A 423 -2.88 -4.53 30.19
N GLY A 424 -3.40 -5.72 29.89
CA GLY A 424 -4.47 -6.34 30.68
C GLY A 424 -5.87 -5.72 30.52
N ALA A 425 -6.06 -4.74 29.64
CA ALA A 425 -7.39 -4.19 29.36
C ALA A 425 -8.36 -5.27 28.83
N THR A 426 -9.61 -5.21 29.29
CA THR A 426 -10.68 -6.13 28.85
C THR A 426 -10.96 -5.96 27.36
N ARG A 427 -11.23 -7.07 26.66
CA ARG A 427 -11.73 -7.05 25.28
C ARG A 427 -13.01 -6.24 25.13
N ASP A 428 -13.83 -6.14 26.18
CA ASP A 428 -15.14 -5.45 26.16
C ASP A 428 -15.00 -3.97 25.80
N LEU A 429 -13.90 -3.30 26.22
CA LEU A 429 -13.64 -1.91 25.85
C LEU A 429 -13.38 -1.74 24.34
N LEU A 430 -12.66 -2.69 23.73
CA LEU A 430 -12.37 -2.67 22.30
C LEU A 430 -13.62 -3.04 21.48
N MET A 431 -14.44 -3.99 21.96
CA MET A 431 -15.72 -4.31 21.33
C MET A 431 -16.67 -3.11 21.36
N LEU A 432 -16.70 -2.33 22.44
CA LEU A 432 -17.43 -1.07 22.49
C LEU A 432 -16.87 -0.05 21.48
N ASP A 433 -15.54 0.08 21.37
CA ASP A 433 -14.93 0.97 20.37
C ASP A 433 -15.30 0.57 18.93
N ILE A 434 -15.36 -0.73 18.63
CA ILE A 434 -15.82 -1.27 17.34
C ILE A 434 -17.30 -0.95 17.11
N ALA A 435 -18.16 -1.15 18.11
CA ALA A 435 -19.59 -0.85 18.01
C ALA A 435 -19.85 0.65 17.78
N LEU A 436 -19.06 1.52 18.42
CA LEU A 436 -19.11 2.96 18.20
C LEU A 436 -18.67 3.33 16.77
N ASP A 437 -17.64 2.68 16.24
CA ASP A 437 -17.13 2.89 14.87
C ASP A 437 -18.19 2.51 13.81
N ASP A 438 -18.84 1.35 13.97
CA ASP A 438 -19.92 0.92 13.07
C ASP A 438 -21.16 1.82 13.17
N TRP A 439 -21.48 2.30 14.37
CA TRP A 439 -22.54 3.28 14.56
C TRP A 439 -22.21 4.63 13.90
N PHE A 440 -20.97 5.10 14.01
CA PHE A 440 -20.50 6.31 13.32
C PHE A 440 -20.71 6.19 11.80
N ARG A 441 -20.28 5.07 11.21
CA ARG A 441 -20.47 4.77 9.77
C ARG A 441 -21.95 4.83 9.40
N THR A 442 -22.81 4.16 10.17
CA THR A 442 -24.26 4.14 9.95
C THR A 442 -24.88 5.55 9.97
N GLN A 443 -24.40 6.45 10.84
CA GLN A 443 -24.89 7.84 10.85
C GLN A 443 -24.36 8.64 9.65
N PHE A 444 -23.09 8.44 9.29
CA PHE A 444 -22.49 9.12 8.14
C PHE A 444 -23.15 8.75 6.81
N GLU A 445 -23.46 7.48 6.60
CA GLU A 445 -24.14 6.99 5.38
C GLU A 445 -25.58 7.52 5.22
N LYS A 446 -26.21 7.95 6.31
CA LYS A 446 -27.56 8.55 6.31
C LYS A 446 -27.55 10.05 6.06
N ALA A 447 -26.39 10.70 6.12
CA ALA A 447 -26.29 12.15 5.95
C ALA A 447 -26.60 12.55 4.49
N ASP A 448 -27.47 13.56 4.32
CA ASP A 448 -27.74 14.14 3.00
C ASP A 448 -26.62 15.13 2.62
N VAL A 449 -25.48 14.58 2.21
CA VAL A 449 -24.26 15.34 1.84
C VAL A 449 -24.55 16.40 0.78
N ARG A 450 -25.50 16.15 -0.13
CA ARG A 450 -25.83 17.08 -1.22
C ARG A 450 -26.50 18.37 -0.75
N SER A 451 -27.10 18.35 0.45
CA SER A 451 -27.74 19.53 1.06
C SER A 451 -26.76 20.43 1.83
N LEU A 452 -25.52 19.97 2.03
CA LEU A 452 -24.51 20.65 2.83
C LEU A 452 -23.72 21.65 1.98
N ASP A 453 -23.28 22.75 2.61
CA ASP A 453 -22.29 23.62 2.00
C ASP A 453 -20.88 23.01 2.06
N GLY A 454 -19.95 23.58 1.29
CA GLY A 454 -18.59 23.03 1.21
C GLY A 454 -17.85 23.03 2.55
N ASP A 455 -18.11 23.99 3.44
CA ASP A 455 -17.49 24.04 4.77
C ASP A 455 -17.96 22.89 5.67
N ALA A 456 -19.26 22.59 5.65
CA ALA A 456 -19.81 21.44 6.36
C ALA A 456 -19.27 20.11 5.80
N VAL A 457 -19.16 19.96 4.48
CA VAL A 457 -18.58 18.75 3.87
C VAL A 457 -17.11 18.59 4.26
N MET A 458 -16.32 19.67 4.32
CA MET A 458 -14.93 19.61 4.77
C MET A 458 -14.80 19.18 6.23
N GLU A 459 -15.64 19.68 7.13
CA GLU A 459 -15.64 19.23 8.52
C GLU A 459 -16.03 17.76 8.65
N MET A 460 -16.94 17.27 7.80
CA MET A 460 -17.25 15.84 7.70
C MET A 460 -16.06 15.00 7.21
N VAL A 461 -15.31 15.48 6.21
CA VAL A 461 -14.07 14.83 5.74
C VAL A 461 -13.06 14.73 6.88
N ARG A 462 -12.80 15.82 7.61
CA ARG A 462 -11.89 15.84 8.77
C ARG A 462 -12.35 14.88 9.87
N LEU A 463 -13.63 14.91 10.21
CA LEU A 463 -14.19 14.06 11.25
C LEU A 463 -14.08 12.58 10.89
N SER A 464 -14.37 12.22 9.65
CA SER A 464 -14.28 10.83 9.18
C SER A 464 -12.83 10.35 9.02
N LEU A 465 -11.89 11.24 8.65
CA LEU A 465 -10.44 10.94 8.69
C LEU A 465 -9.97 10.67 10.13
N ARG A 466 -10.36 11.52 11.09
CA ARG A 466 -10.07 11.31 12.52
C ARG A 466 -10.63 9.96 13.00
N ASN A 467 -11.88 9.64 12.66
CA ASN A 467 -12.50 8.36 13.00
C ASN A 467 -11.73 7.18 12.42
N THR A 468 -11.36 7.27 11.13
CA THR A 468 -10.61 6.23 10.42
C THR A 468 -9.25 5.98 11.08
N LEU A 469 -8.54 7.02 11.48
CA LEU A 469 -7.22 6.91 12.11
C LEU A 469 -7.23 6.27 13.50
N LEU A 470 -8.35 6.32 14.22
CA LEU A 470 -8.51 5.59 15.49
C LEU A 470 -8.52 4.07 15.31
N SER A 471 -8.92 3.59 14.12
CA SER A 471 -8.99 2.17 13.77
C SER A 471 -7.80 1.70 12.93
N ALA A 472 -7.45 2.48 11.91
CA ALA A 472 -6.48 2.10 10.89
C ALA A 472 -5.05 2.52 11.23
N GLU A 473 -4.81 3.56 12.04
CA GLU A 473 -3.45 4.01 12.43
C GLU A 473 -2.47 4.25 11.26
N SER A 474 -2.99 4.62 10.09
CA SER A 474 -2.17 4.89 8.89
C SER A 474 -1.43 6.21 8.99
N ASP A 475 -0.09 6.15 8.93
CA ASP A 475 0.75 7.35 8.87
C ASP A 475 0.38 8.22 7.65
N ASP A 476 0.13 7.58 6.51
CA ASP A 476 -0.24 8.24 5.26
C ASP A 476 -1.58 9.02 5.37
N LEU A 477 -2.62 8.39 5.93
CA LEU A 477 -3.89 9.07 6.23
C LEU A 477 -3.72 10.12 7.34
N GLY A 478 -2.75 9.91 8.25
CA GLY A 478 -2.37 10.86 9.29
C GLY A 478 -1.81 12.15 8.70
N LYS A 479 -0.95 12.04 7.68
CA LYS A 479 -0.46 13.19 6.91
C LYS A 479 -1.59 13.90 6.17
N CYS A 480 -2.56 13.17 5.64
CA CYS A 480 -3.75 13.77 5.02
C CYS A 480 -4.55 14.58 6.05
N LEU A 481 -4.84 14.02 7.23
CA LEU A 481 -5.55 14.75 8.29
C LEU A 481 -4.79 16.01 8.72
N ALA A 482 -3.48 15.92 8.92
CA ALA A 482 -2.66 17.08 9.28
C ALA A 482 -2.75 18.20 8.21
N GLN A 483 -2.77 17.83 6.93
CA GLN A 483 -2.93 18.78 5.83
C GLN A 483 -4.31 19.46 5.86
N TRP A 484 -5.37 18.69 6.12
CA TRP A 484 -6.72 19.24 6.29
C TRP A 484 -6.83 20.17 7.51
N ASP A 485 -6.20 19.82 8.63
CA ASP A 485 -6.18 20.67 9.83
C ASP A 485 -5.43 21.99 9.57
N ALA A 486 -4.30 21.94 8.86
CA ALA A 486 -3.57 23.13 8.44
C ALA A 486 -4.42 24.03 7.52
N LEU A 487 -5.15 23.45 6.57
CA LEU A 487 -6.09 24.17 5.70
C LEU A 487 -7.24 24.82 6.47
N ALA A 488 -7.83 24.10 7.42
CA ALA A 488 -8.95 24.56 8.21
C ALA A 488 -8.61 25.78 9.08
N SER A 489 -7.34 25.94 9.45
CA SER A 489 -6.83 27.07 10.24
C SER A 489 -6.69 28.39 9.46
N SER A 490 -6.80 28.34 8.13
CA SER A 490 -6.65 29.52 7.27
C SER A 490 -7.89 30.42 7.30
N SER A 491 -7.67 31.74 7.31
CA SER A 491 -8.75 32.75 7.29
C SER A 491 -9.25 33.11 5.89
N GLU A 492 -8.57 32.69 4.81
CA GLU A 492 -8.89 33.06 3.42
C GLU A 492 -9.55 31.90 2.65
N ARG A 493 -10.51 31.23 3.30
CA ARG A 493 -11.24 30.09 2.71
C ARG A 493 -11.89 30.49 1.38
N TRP A 494 -11.90 29.56 0.43
CA TRP A 494 -12.45 29.72 -0.92
C TRP A 494 -11.80 30.80 -1.80
N SER A 495 -10.69 31.41 -1.38
CA SER A 495 -9.83 32.17 -2.29
C SER A 495 -9.21 31.23 -3.34
N GLN A 496 -8.75 31.77 -4.48
CA GLN A 496 -8.17 30.94 -5.54
C GLN A 496 -6.99 30.10 -5.03
N ASP A 497 -6.03 30.72 -4.33
CA ASP A 497 -4.85 30.04 -3.78
C ASP A 497 -5.21 29.03 -2.66
N TRP A 498 -6.13 29.38 -1.76
CA TRP A 498 -6.62 28.43 -0.76
C TRP A 498 -7.31 27.24 -1.43
N SER A 499 -8.10 27.47 -2.47
CA SER A 499 -8.83 26.43 -3.19
C SER A 499 -7.90 25.50 -3.97
N LEU A 500 -6.79 26.01 -4.51
CA LEU A 500 -5.74 25.15 -5.08
C LEU A 500 -5.10 24.24 -4.01
N ARG A 501 -4.87 24.73 -2.79
CA ARG A 501 -4.36 23.90 -1.68
C ARG A 501 -5.39 22.89 -1.18
N ALA A 502 -6.65 23.27 -1.11
CA ALA A 502 -7.75 22.37 -0.78
C ALA A 502 -7.93 21.28 -1.85
N LEU A 503 -7.79 21.62 -3.14
CA LEU A 503 -7.82 20.64 -4.24
C LEU A 503 -6.68 19.63 -4.10
N ALA A 504 -5.48 20.09 -3.77
CA ALA A 504 -4.35 19.21 -3.51
C ALA A 504 -4.61 18.26 -2.32
N ALA A 505 -5.26 18.72 -1.25
CA ALA A 505 -5.64 17.88 -0.12
C ALA A 505 -6.73 16.85 -0.48
N VAL A 506 -7.72 17.23 -1.30
CA VAL A 506 -8.74 16.32 -1.84
C VAL A 506 -8.07 15.18 -2.62
N GLN A 507 -7.24 15.54 -3.60
CA GLN A 507 -6.54 14.58 -4.46
C GLN A 507 -5.60 13.68 -3.65
N ARG A 508 -4.83 14.26 -2.72
CA ARG A 508 -3.93 13.52 -1.84
C ARG A 508 -4.68 12.49 -1.00
N THR A 509 -5.85 12.86 -0.48
CA THR A 509 -6.69 11.99 0.34
C THR A 509 -7.32 10.87 -0.50
N GLN A 510 -7.82 11.18 -1.70
CA GLN A 510 -8.34 10.18 -2.65
C GLN A 510 -7.27 9.13 -2.99
N LEU A 511 -6.04 9.56 -3.28
CA LEU A 511 -4.92 8.67 -3.57
C LEU A 511 -4.55 7.77 -2.38
N SER A 512 -4.53 8.31 -1.16
CA SER A 512 -4.30 7.50 0.03
C SER A 512 -5.41 6.49 0.30
N LEU A 513 -6.67 6.87 0.08
CA LEU A 513 -7.80 5.97 0.27
C LEU A 513 -7.79 4.83 -0.76
N ALA A 514 -7.47 5.13 -2.02
CA ALA A 514 -7.29 4.11 -3.05
C ALA A 514 -6.16 3.13 -2.67
N ALA A 515 -4.96 3.64 -2.37
CA ALA A 515 -3.83 2.80 -1.97
C ALA A 515 -4.11 1.95 -0.70
N PHE A 516 -4.85 2.52 0.26
CA PHE A 516 -5.29 1.80 1.45
C PHE A 516 -6.29 0.70 1.12
N GLY A 517 -7.28 0.96 0.27
CA GLY A 517 -8.23 -0.03 -0.23
C GLY A 517 -7.55 -1.15 -1.02
N ASP A 518 -6.66 -0.81 -1.94
CA ASP A 518 -5.91 -1.76 -2.76
C ASP A 518 -5.05 -2.71 -1.91
N SER A 519 -4.43 -2.19 -0.84
CA SER A 519 -3.66 -2.99 0.11
C SER A 519 -4.51 -4.06 0.78
N ILE A 520 -5.76 -3.74 1.10
CA ILE A 520 -6.70 -4.66 1.74
C ILE A 520 -7.24 -5.66 0.73
N TYR A 521 -7.63 -5.19 -0.47
CA TYR A 521 -8.11 -6.03 -1.56
C TYR A 521 -7.07 -7.10 -1.94
N THR A 522 -5.83 -6.69 -2.17
CA THR A 522 -4.72 -7.56 -2.60
C THR A 522 -4.43 -8.67 -1.60
N GLN A 523 -4.73 -8.47 -0.32
CA GLN A 523 -4.50 -9.46 0.73
C GLN A 523 -5.72 -10.35 1.00
N CYS A 524 -6.94 -9.82 0.90
CA CYS A 524 -8.16 -10.58 1.24
C CYS A 524 -8.73 -11.37 0.06
N GLN A 525 -8.72 -10.79 -1.15
CA GLN A 525 -9.37 -11.40 -2.32
C GLN A 525 -8.74 -12.76 -2.70
N PRO A 526 -7.40 -12.90 -2.79
CA PRO A 526 -6.79 -14.19 -3.14
C PRO A 526 -7.08 -15.29 -2.11
N VAL A 527 -7.19 -14.93 -0.83
CA VAL A 527 -7.56 -15.88 0.23
C VAL A 527 -8.99 -16.38 0.01
N ALA A 528 -9.94 -15.48 -0.26
CA ALA A 528 -11.33 -15.86 -0.50
C ALA A 528 -11.47 -16.79 -1.73
N GLU A 529 -10.71 -16.52 -2.80
CA GLU A 529 -10.62 -17.37 -3.99
C GLU A 529 -10.03 -18.76 -3.67
N ALA A 530 -9.02 -18.83 -2.80
CA ALA A 530 -8.47 -20.10 -2.33
C ALA A 530 -9.51 -20.93 -1.56
N PHE A 531 -10.31 -20.29 -0.69
CA PHE A 531 -11.44 -20.93 -0.02
C PHE A 531 -12.51 -21.39 -1.02
N GLN A 532 -12.83 -20.58 -2.04
CA GLN A 532 -13.77 -20.96 -3.10
C GLN A 532 -13.32 -22.25 -3.78
N ALA A 533 -12.07 -22.28 -4.23
CA ALA A 533 -11.50 -23.41 -4.98
C ALA A 533 -11.46 -24.70 -4.15
N LYS A 534 -11.17 -24.61 -2.84
CA LYS A 534 -11.02 -25.80 -1.98
C LYS A 534 -12.28 -26.23 -1.25
N CYS A 535 -13.13 -25.30 -0.83
CA CYS A 535 -14.34 -25.59 -0.06
C CYS A 535 -15.60 -25.69 -0.93
N GLY A 536 -15.51 -25.37 -2.23
CA GLY A 536 -16.64 -25.41 -3.16
C GLY A 536 -17.67 -24.31 -2.87
N LEU A 537 -17.20 -23.10 -2.50
CA LEU A 537 -18.07 -21.96 -2.22
C LEU A 537 -18.71 -21.44 -3.52
N ASP A 538 -19.89 -20.82 -3.40
CA ASP A 538 -20.53 -20.15 -4.53
C ASP A 538 -19.67 -18.98 -5.02
N GLY A 539 -19.31 -19.01 -6.29
CA GLY A 539 -18.48 -17.96 -6.90
C GLY A 539 -19.14 -16.59 -6.89
N ALA A 540 -20.48 -16.51 -6.85
CA ALA A 540 -21.18 -15.24 -6.73
C ALA A 540 -20.87 -14.51 -5.41
N PHE A 541 -20.61 -15.26 -4.33
CA PHE A 541 -20.25 -14.69 -3.03
C PHE A 541 -18.79 -14.19 -2.99
N VAL A 542 -17.90 -14.86 -3.72
CA VAL A 542 -16.45 -14.62 -3.64
C VAL A 542 -15.96 -13.57 -4.64
N ALA A 543 -16.66 -13.40 -5.77
CA ALA A 543 -16.24 -12.54 -6.87
C ALA A 543 -15.85 -11.11 -6.45
N ASN A 544 -16.55 -10.53 -5.47
CA ASN A 544 -16.31 -9.15 -5.00
C ASN A 544 -15.92 -9.07 -3.51
N PHE A 545 -15.43 -10.16 -2.92
CA PHE A 545 -15.21 -10.25 -1.47
C PHE A 545 -14.28 -9.13 -0.95
N GLY A 546 -13.13 -8.93 -1.60
CA GLY A 546 -12.17 -7.89 -1.23
C GLY A 546 -12.77 -6.50 -1.33
N GLU A 547 -13.57 -6.22 -2.37
CA GLU A 547 -14.26 -4.93 -2.50
C GLU A 547 -15.30 -4.71 -1.40
N GLU A 548 -16.05 -5.74 -1.01
CA GLU A 548 -17.00 -5.67 0.10
C GLU A 548 -16.31 -5.47 1.46
N VAL A 549 -15.09 -5.96 1.61
CA VAL A 549 -14.26 -5.66 2.78
C VAL A 549 -13.94 -4.17 2.80
N VAL A 550 -13.43 -3.62 1.69
CA VAL A 550 -13.07 -2.19 1.57
C VAL A 550 -14.30 -1.30 1.77
N ARG A 551 -15.44 -1.61 1.13
CA ARG A 551 -16.71 -0.86 1.27
C ARG A 551 -17.25 -0.88 2.69
N GLY A 552 -17.00 -1.94 3.45
CA GLY A 552 -17.42 -2.06 4.85
C GLY A 552 -16.63 -1.19 5.83
N LEU A 553 -15.54 -0.55 5.39
CA LEU A 553 -14.72 0.31 6.25
C LEU A 553 -15.28 1.74 6.32
N PRO A 554 -15.18 2.42 7.49
CA PRO A 554 -15.52 3.83 7.60
C PRO A 554 -14.80 4.74 6.60
N ALA A 555 -13.58 4.33 6.20
CA ALA A 555 -12.77 5.02 5.21
C ALA A 555 -13.47 5.13 3.84
N PHE A 556 -14.35 4.19 3.48
CA PHE A 556 -15.06 4.21 2.19
C PHE A 556 -16.03 5.39 2.08
N ALA A 557 -16.67 5.78 3.19
CA ALA A 557 -17.57 6.93 3.23
C ALA A 557 -16.84 8.25 2.91
N LEU A 558 -15.51 8.33 3.13
CA LEU A 558 -14.71 9.49 2.76
C LEU A 558 -14.68 9.74 1.26
N SER A 559 -14.61 8.67 0.44
CA SER A 559 -14.55 8.80 -1.01
C SER A 559 -15.77 9.56 -1.56
N GLY A 560 -16.97 9.28 -1.04
CA GLY A 560 -18.19 9.97 -1.43
C GLY A 560 -18.21 11.46 -1.03
N LEU A 561 -17.64 11.80 0.13
CA LEU A 561 -17.53 13.19 0.58
C LEU A 561 -16.55 13.99 -0.28
N LEU A 562 -15.41 13.39 -0.61
CA LEU A 562 -14.39 14.01 -1.46
C LEU A 562 -14.95 14.25 -2.87
N GLN A 563 -15.68 13.28 -3.43
CA GLN A 563 -16.37 13.43 -4.72
C GLN A 563 -17.42 14.55 -4.70
N ALA A 564 -18.14 14.73 -3.60
CA ALA A 564 -19.11 15.82 -3.46
C ALA A 564 -18.43 17.21 -3.32
N LEU A 565 -17.25 17.26 -2.66
CA LEU A 565 -16.53 18.50 -2.39
C LEU A 565 -15.72 19.00 -3.59
N GLU A 566 -15.12 18.09 -4.35
CA GLU A 566 -14.14 18.42 -5.40
C GLU A 566 -14.65 19.43 -6.45
N PRO A 567 -15.87 19.31 -7.01
CA PRO A 567 -16.35 20.26 -8.02
C PRO A 567 -16.40 21.71 -7.52
N GLY A 568 -16.85 21.92 -6.28
CA GLY A 568 -16.91 23.24 -5.65
C GLY A 568 -15.52 23.85 -5.45
N VAL A 569 -14.57 23.03 -4.99
CA VAL A 569 -13.17 23.45 -4.79
C VAL A 569 -12.49 23.78 -6.12
N ARG A 570 -12.72 22.96 -7.16
CA ARG A 570 -12.19 23.20 -8.52
C ARG A 570 -12.71 24.50 -9.12
N ALA A 571 -14.00 24.77 -8.98
CA ALA A 571 -14.63 25.99 -9.46
C ALA A 571 -14.02 27.23 -8.76
N ALA A 572 -13.85 27.19 -7.44
CA ALA A 572 -13.23 28.27 -6.68
C ALA A 572 -11.73 28.46 -6.99
N ALA A 573 -11.02 27.38 -7.35
CA ALA A 573 -9.63 27.42 -7.80
C ALA A 573 -9.46 27.95 -9.24
N GLY A 574 -10.54 28.03 -10.02
CA GLY A 574 -10.49 28.43 -11.43
C GLY A 574 -9.78 27.41 -12.33
N VAL A 575 -9.81 26.12 -11.98
CA VAL A 575 -9.12 25.05 -12.71
C VAL A 575 -10.10 24.29 -13.61
N SER A 576 -9.76 24.08 -14.88
CA SER A 576 -10.54 23.30 -15.85
C SER A 576 -10.73 21.85 -15.39
N PRO A 577 -11.88 21.18 -15.63
CA PRO A 577 -12.07 19.75 -15.33
C PRO A 577 -11.12 18.82 -16.10
N TRP A 578 -10.42 19.37 -17.09
CA TRP A 578 -9.38 18.71 -17.86
C TRP A 578 -8.00 19.25 -17.49
N GLN A 579 -7.02 18.34 -17.40
CA GLN A 579 -5.60 18.68 -17.33
C GLN A 579 -4.90 18.18 -18.58
N LEU A 580 -4.30 19.09 -19.35
CA LEU A 580 -3.52 18.76 -20.53
C LEU A 580 -2.05 18.55 -20.16
N SER A 581 -1.53 17.36 -20.44
CA SER A 581 -0.10 17.06 -20.34
C SER A 581 0.58 17.10 -21.70
N SER A 582 -0.16 16.81 -22.78
CA SER A 582 0.26 17.07 -24.16
C SER A 582 -0.94 17.59 -24.97
N ALA A 583 -0.77 18.70 -25.68
CA ALA A 583 -1.85 19.32 -26.43
C ALA A 583 -2.22 18.58 -27.72
N GLY A 584 -1.34 17.71 -28.24
CA GLY A 584 -1.53 17.05 -29.54
C GLY A 584 -1.68 18.03 -30.70
N VAL A 585 -2.40 17.64 -31.76
CA VAL A 585 -2.71 18.49 -32.93
C VAL A 585 -4.23 18.52 -33.24
N PRO A 586 -5.09 18.94 -32.30
CA PRO A 586 -6.53 19.08 -32.54
C PRO A 586 -6.86 20.24 -33.51
N PRO A 587 -8.02 20.21 -34.22
CA PRO A 587 -9.00 19.12 -34.20
C PRO A 587 -8.58 17.93 -35.08
N PHE A 588 -8.95 16.72 -34.67
CA PHE A 588 -8.71 15.50 -35.46
C PHE A 588 -9.87 14.49 -35.35
N GLY A 589 -10.05 13.68 -36.39
CA GLY A 589 -10.95 12.52 -36.38
C GLY A 589 -10.20 11.25 -35.97
N ALA A 590 -10.79 10.43 -35.11
CA ALA A 590 -10.17 9.20 -34.62
C ALA A 590 -11.18 8.10 -34.29
N ARG A 591 -10.68 6.89 -34.09
CA ARG A 591 -11.42 5.77 -33.48
C ARG A 591 -11.25 5.81 -31.96
N LEU A 592 -12.33 5.97 -31.21
CA LEU A 592 -12.34 5.89 -29.76
C LEU A 592 -12.39 4.42 -29.30
N LEU A 593 -11.41 4.00 -28.50
CA LEU A 593 -11.30 2.67 -27.90
C LEU A 593 -11.05 2.76 -26.40
N ALA A 594 -11.84 2.03 -25.60
CA ALA A 594 -11.62 1.90 -24.16
C ALA A 594 -10.65 0.74 -23.86
N VAL A 595 -9.68 0.99 -22.99
CA VAL A 595 -8.66 0.03 -22.57
C VAL A 595 -8.46 0.12 -21.05
N PRO A 596 -8.16 -0.99 -20.34
CA PRO A 596 -7.96 -0.92 -18.90
C PRO A 596 -6.74 -0.07 -18.55
N SER A 597 -5.64 -0.22 -19.28
CA SER A 597 -4.45 0.61 -19.11
C SER A 597 -3.72 0.84 -20.43
N LEU A 598 -2.85 1.86 -20.46
CA LEU A 598 -1.92 2.07 -21.57
C LEU A 598 -0.88 0.94 -21.65
N ALA A 599 -0.61 0.24 -20.53
CA ALA A 599 0.31 -0.90 -20.47
C ALA A 599 -0.22 -2.10 -21.27
N ASP A 600 -1.53 -2.34 -21.24
CA ASP A 600 -2.17 -3.50 -21.90
C ASP A 600 -2.10 -3.46 -23.43
N VAL A 601 -1.88 -2.27 -24.00
CA VAL A 601 -1.82 -2.06 -25.46
C VAL A 601 -0.40 -1.84 -25.98
N GLN A 602 0.62 -2.00 -25.13
CA GLN A 602 2.01 -1.91 -25.57
C GLN A 602 2.31 -2.95 -26.67
N GLY A 603 3.03 -2.53 -27.70
CA GLY A 603 3.34 -3.38 -28.87
C GLY A 603 2.21 -3.52 -29.90
N THR A 604 1.04 -2.93 -29.66
CA THR A 604 -0.05 -2.87 -30.65
C THR A 604 0.20 -1.75 -31.65
N SER A 605 -0.16 -1.96 -32.92
CA SER A 605 -0.14 -0.94 -33.97
C SER A 605 -1.54 -0.74 -34.53
N TYR A 606 -1.96 0.52 -34.62
CA TYR A 606 -3.28 0.91 -35.11
C TYR A 606 -3.17 1.46 -36.53
N GLY A 607 -3.89 0.83 -37.47
CA GLY A 607 -3.86 1.22 -38.88
C GLY A 607 -4.66 2.49 -39.22
N GLU A 608 -5.50 2.96 -38.29
CA GLU A 608 -6.25 4.21 -38.39
C GLU A 608 -5.98 5.09 -37.16
N PRO A 609 -6.11 6.43 -37.27
CA PRO A 609 -5.96 7.33 -36.12
C PRO A 609 -6.85 6.90 -34.95
N THR A 610 -6.24 6.59 -33.81
CA THR A 610 -6.94 6.01 -32.66
C THR A 610 -6.82 6.92 -31.43
N LEU A 611 -7.92 7.13 -30.72
CA LEU A 611 -8.01 7.79 -29.43
C LEU A 611 -8.26 6.71 -28.37
N LEU A 612 -7.35 6.59 -27.40
CA LEU A 612 -7.51 5.64 -26.29
C LEU A 612 -8.16 6.32 -25.09
N LEU A 613 -9.16 5.66 -24.51
CA LEU A 613 -9.73 5.95 -23.21
C LEU A 613 -9.16 4.93 -22.22
N ALA A 614 -8.13 5.31 -21.47
CA ALA A 614 -7.37 4.43 -20.59
C ALA A 614 -7.64 4.75 -19.12
N GLU A 615 -8.15 3.81 -18.33
CA GLU A 615 -8.36 4.03 -16.89
C GLU A 615 -7.02 4.33 -16.19
N HIS A 616 -5.96 3.60 -16.55
CA HIS A 616 -4.64 3.73 -15.93
C HIS A 616 -3.50 4.07 -16.90
N VAL A 617 -2.64 4.99 -16.47
CA VAL A 617 -1.36 5.35 -17.10
C VAL A 617 -0.27 5.39 -16.03
N GLY A 618 0.69 4.47 -16.09
CA GLY A 618 1.76 4.32 -15.09
C GLY A 618 2.99 5.20 -15.31
N GLY A 619 3.12 5.83 -16.49
CA GLY A 619 4.19 6.77 -16.83
C GLY A 619 5.44 6.14 -17.46
N MET A 620 5.51 4.82 -17.56
CA MET A 620 6.64 4.04 -18.11
C MET A 620 6.37 3.56 -19.54
N GLU A 621 5.12 3.62 -19.98
CA GLU A 621 4.58 3.17 -21.27
C GLU A 621 4.90 4.14 -22.41
N ASP A 622 5.13 3.62 -23.62
CA ASP A 622 5.26 4.45 -24.82
C ASP A 622 3.88 4.67 -25.48
N ILE A 623 3.76 5.68 -26.36
CA ILE A 623 2.53 5.89 -27.14
C ILE A 623 2.53 4.93 -28.33
N PRO A 624 1.55 4.01 -28.44
CA PRO A 624 1.53 3.03 -29.54
C PRO A 624 1.38 3.70 -30.92
N THR A 625 1.96 3.07 -31.95
CA THR A 625 1.88 3.58 -33.33
C THR A 625 0.42 3.66 -33.80
N GLY A 626 0.03 4.82 -34.35
CA GLY A 626 -1.34 5.09 -34.82
C GLY A 626 -2.26 5.72 -33.77
N VAL A 627 -1.83 5.78 -32.51
CA VAL A 627 -2.54 6.50 -31.45
C VAL A 627 -2.29 8.00 -31.58
N VAL A 628 -3.34 8.78 -31.75
CA VAL A 628 -3.32 10.26 -31.85
C VAL A 628 -3.73 10.95 -30.56
N GLY A 629 -4.26 10.19 -29.59
CA GLY A 629 -4.51 10.71 -28.24
C GLY A 629 -4.77 9.64 -27.20
N VAL A 630 -4.53 9.98 -25.95
CA VAL A 630 -4.85 9.18 -24.75
C VAL A 630 -5.58 10.09 -23.75
N LEU A 631 -6.81 9.70 -23.38
CA LEU A 631 -7.59 10.30 -22.30
C LEU A 631 -7.56 9.36 -21.11
N THR A 632 -7.29 9.88 -19.92
CA THR A 632 -7.14 9.05 -18.71
C THR A 632 -7.73 9.66 -17.45
N ARG A 633 -7.94 8.84 -16.43
CA ARG A 633 -8.23 9.29 -15.04
C ARG A 633 -6.96 9.44 -14.21
N SER A 634 -5.84 8.89 -14.66
CA SER A 634 -4.57 8.95 -13.95
C SER A 634 -4.01 10.38 -13.95
N LEU A 635 -3.67 10.88 -12.77
CA LEU A 635 -3.00 12.18 -12.62
C LEU A 635 -1.59 12.09 -13.21
N THR A 636 -1.39 12.70 -14.37
CA THR A 636 -0.06 12.76 -15.02
C THR A 636 0.50 14.18 -14.94
N ASP A 637 1.69 14.33 -14.34
CA ASP A 637 2.40 15.62 -14.33
C ASP A 637 2.74 16.08 -15.75
N VAL A 638 2.77 17.40 -15.96
CA VAL A 638 3.01 17.99 -17.28
C VAL A 638 4.44 17.71 -17.71
N LEU A 639 5.41 17.69 -16.82
CA LEU A 639 6.82 17.45 -17.17
C LEU A 639 7.27 15.99 -16.98
N SER A 640 6.31 15.06 -16.83
CA SER A 640 6.60 13.61 -16.74
C SER A 640 7.13 13.01 -18.06
N HIS A 641 7.83 11.87 -17.98
CA HIS A 641 8.36 11.18 -19.16
C HIS A 641 7.28 10.75 -20.17
N VAL A 642 6.10 10.30 -19.71
CA VAL A 642 4.99 9.95 -20.62
C VAL A 642 4.44 11.18 -21.34
N ALA A 643 4.37 12.34 -20.67
CA ALA A 643 3.96 13.59 -21.31
C ALA A 643 4.97 14.05 -22.37
N ILE A 644 6.27 13.94 -22.09
CA ILE A 644 7.34 14.24 -23.07
C ILE A 644 7.22 13.31 -24.28
N ARG A 645 7.01 12.00 -24.08
CA ARG A 645 6.81 11.04 -25.17
C ARG A 645 5.56 11.31 -25.99
N ALA A 646 4.44 11.65 -25.34
CA ALA A 646 3.21 12.06 -26.02
C ALA A 646 3.42 13.30 -26.92
N ARG A 647 4.17 14.30 -26.44
CA ARG A 647 4.52 15.48 -27.26
C ARG A 647 5.36 15.09 -28.47
N CYS A 648 6.39 14.28 -28.28
CA CYS A 648 7.23 13.81 -29.39
C CYS A 648 6.45 12.96 -30.40
N ALA A 649 5.45 12.20 -29.95
CA ALA A 649 4.51 11.49 -30.81
C ALA A 649 3.43 12.39 -31.42
N ARG A 650 3.35 13.67 -31.02
CA ARG A 650 2.28 14.62 -31.35
C ARG A 650 0.87 14.12 -30.97
N ALA A 651 0.81 13.26 -29.96
CA ALA A 651 -0.43 12.73 -29.42
C ALA A 651 -0.98 13.64 -28.32
N LEU A 652 -2.30 13.79 -28.28
CA LEU A 652 -3.00 14.41 -27.15
C LEU A 652 -2.83 13.52 -25.90
N LEU A 653 -2.48 14.10 -24.76
CA LEU A 653 -2.52 13.40 -23.47
C LEU A 653 -3.25 14.30 -22.47
N ALA A 654 -4.40 13.84 -21.99
CA ALA A 654 -5.26 14.62 -21.12
C ALA A 654 -5.86 13.77 -19.99
N THR A 655 -5.88 14.34 -18.77
CA THR A 655 -6.54 13.75 -17.61
C THR A 655 -7.93 14.37 -17.44
N CYS A 656 -8.96 13.54 -17.34
CA CYS A 656 -10.34 13.93 -17.04
C CYS A 656 -10.60 13.76 -15.54
N HIS A 657 -11.01 14.83 -14.86
CA HIS A 657 -11.36 14.80 -13.43
C HIS A 657 -12.86 14.72 -13.18
N ASP A 658 -13.69 15.00 -14.20
CA ASP A 658 -15.14 15.04 -14.05
C ASP A 658 -15.77 13.67 -14.36
N GLU A 659 -16.56 13.15 -13.41
CA GLU A 659 -17.22 11.84 -13.54
C GLU A 659 -18.27 11.82 -14.65
N ALA A 660 -18.97 12.94 -14.89
CA ALA A 660 -20.00 12.99 -15.90
C ALA A 660 -19.38 12.99 -17.31
N ASP A 661 -18.31 13.77 -17.50
CA ASP A 661 -17.53 13.76 -18.74
C ASP A 661 -16.93 12.37 -19.00
N TRP A 662 -16.31 11.74 -17.99
CA TRP A 662 -15.74 10.39 -18.13
C TRP A 662 -16.83 9.33 -18.42
N GLY A 663 -17.97 9.41 -17.73
CA GLY A 663 -19.10 8.51 -17.96
C GLY A 663 -19.68 8.64 -19.37
N ALA A 664 -19.77 9.86 -19.89
CA ALA A 664 -20.21 10.11 -21.27
C ALA A 664 -19.23 9.53 -22.30
N LEU A 665 -17.92 9.70 -22.09
CA LEU A 665 -16.87 9.12 -22.93
C LEU A 665 -16.89 7.59 -22.90
N SER A 666 -17.06 7.02 -21.71
CA SER A 666 -17.12 5.57 -21.51
C SER A 666 -18.34 4.97 -22.21
N ALA A 667 -19.50 5.61 -22.12
CA ALA A 667 -20.70 5.21 -22.83
C ALA A 667 -20.53 5.31 -24.36
N LEU A 668 -19.88 6.38 -24.84
CA LEU A 668 -19.57 6.57 -26.24
C LEU A 668 -18.61 5.50 -26.78
N ALA A 669 -17.58 5.14 -26.02
CA ALA A 669 -16.65 4.06 -26.35
C ALA A 669 -17.35 2.69 -26.38
N ALA A 670 -18.17 2.39 -25.37
CA ALA A 670 -18.92 1.15 -25.26
C ALA A 670 -19.88 0.92 -26.45
N GLY A 671 -20.47 1.99 -27.00
CA GLY A 671 -21.36 1.94 -28.15
C GLY A 671 -20.71 1.36 -29.43
N GLY A 672 -19.38 1.43 -29.57
CA GLY A 672 -18.62 0.91 -30.70
C GLY A 672 -18.05 -0.50 -30.52
N GLY A 673 -18.20 -1.09 -29.32
CA GLY A 673 -17.64 -2.40 -28.98
C GLY A 673 -16.13 -2.50 -29.23
N ALA A 674 -15.65 -3.70 -29.57
CA ALA A 674 -14.23 -3.94 -29.84
C ALA A 674 -13.69 -3.20 -31.08
N THR A 675 -14.57 -2.75 -31.98
CA THR A 675 -14.19 -1.99 -33.18
C THR A 675 -14.05 -0.49 -32.93
N GLY A 676 -14.54 0.00 -31.78
CA GLY A 676 -14.50 1.40 -31.39
C GLY A 676 -15.48 2.32 -32.12
N THR A 677 -15.65 3.53 -31.59
CA THR A 677 -16.60 4.53 -32.10
C THR A 677 -15.86 5.61 -32.89
N GLY A 678 -16.40 6.06 -34.02
CA GLY A 678 -15.84 7.21 -34.74
C GLY A 678 -16.11 8.51 -33.99
N VAL A 679 -15.06 9.31 -33.76
CA VAL A 679 -15.15 10.57 -33.01
C VAL A 679 -14.36 11.69 -33.68
N VAL A 680 -14.77 12.92 -33.40
CA VAL A 680 -14.00 14.14 -33.64
C VAL A 680 -13.60 14.73 -32.29
N VAL A 681 -12.32 15.06 -32.15
CA VAL A 681 -11.74 15.61 -30.93
C VAL A 681 -11.30 17.02 -31.20
N ASP A 682 -11.64 17.93 -30.28
CA ASP A 682 -11.12 19.29 -30.25
C ASP A 682 -10.70 19.67 -28.82
N VAL A 683 -9.88 20.72 -28.69
CA VAL A 683 -9.43 21.25 -27.40
C VAL A 683 -9.76 22.74 -27.34
N SER A 684 -10.58 23.12 -26.38
CA SER A 684 -11.02 24.51 -26.22
C SER A 684 -9.86 25.42 -25.80
N ALA A 685 -10.06 26.74 -25.88
CA ALA A 685 -9.11 27.72 -25.36
C ALA A 685 -8.87 27.61 -23.84
N SER A 686 -9.80 27.01 -23.09
CA SER A 686 -9.64 26.71 -21.67
C SER A 686 -8.97 25.36 -21.39
N GLY A 687 -8.55 24.64 -22.43
CA GLY A 687 -7.93 23.32 -22.35
C GLY A 687 -8.92 22.17 -22.10
N ALA A 688 -10.23 22.42 -22.23
CA ALA A 688 -11.22 21.36 -22.12
C ALA A 688 -11.23 20.50 -23.39
N VAL A 689 -11.21 19.18 -23.22
CA VAL A 689 -11.27 18.23 -24.34
C VAL A 689 -12.72 17.97 -24.68
N VAL A 690 -13.08 18.22 -25.94
CA VAL A 690 -14.43 17.97 -26.47
C VAL A 690 -14.34 16.79 -27.42
N VAL A 691 -15.12 15.74 -27.15
CA VAL A 691 -15.18 14.53 -27.98
C VAL A 691 -16.63 14.34 -28.44
N GLU A 692 -16.86 14.43 -29.74
CA GLU A 692 -18.18 14.30 -30.34
C GLU A 692 -18.22 13.09 -31.29
N ALA A 693 -19.37 12.41 -31.33
CA ALA A 693 -19.60 11.34 -32.29
C ALA A 693 -19.52 11.89 -33.72
N GLY A 694 -18.72 11.25 -34.57
CA GLY A 694 -18.49 11.68 -35.94
C GLY A 694 -18.14 10.53 -36.86
N SER A 695 -18.16 10.76 -38.17
CA SER A 695 -17.68 9.77 -39.13
C SER A 695 -16.17 9.57 -38.95
N ALA A 696 -15.77 8.34 -38.63
CA ALA A 696 -14.36 7.93 -38.60
C ALA A 696 -13.66 8.35 -39.92
N PRO A 697 -12.37 8.73 -39.90
CA PRO A 697 -11.66 9.05 -41.13
C PRO A 697 -11.81 7.88 -42.13
N GLY A 698 -12.53 8.11 -43.23
CA GLY A 698 -12.61 7.12 -44.29
C GLY A 698 -11.24 6.92 -44.91
N ALA A 699 -10.86 5.68 -45.19
CA ALA A 699 -9.59 5.30 -45.82
C ALA A 699 -9.39 5.82 -47.27
N GLY A 700 -10.07 6.89 -47.69
CA GLY A 700 -10.11 7.36 -49.07
C GLY A 700 -10.51 8.82 -49.31
N GLY A 701 -10.29 9.74 -48.36
CA GLY A 701 -10.57 11.17 -48.55
C GLY A 701 -9.31 12.02 -48.70
N ASN A 702 -9.12 12.66 -49.86
CA ASN A 702 -8.11 13.71 -50.10
C ASN A 702 -8.38 14.97 -49.25
N GLY A 703 -8.12 14.91 -47.95
CA GLY A 703 -8.11 16.04 -47.02
C GLY A 703 -6.73 16.18 -46.39
N ASN A 704 -6.15 17.38 -46.45
CA ASN A 704 -4.79 17.71 -45.98
C ASN A 704 -4.38 17.02 -44.65
N GLY A 705 -3.39 16.12 -44.73
CA GLY A 705 -2.19 16.18 -43.89
C GLY A 705 -2.20 15.77 -42.41
N ASN A 706 -3.31 15.30 -41.81
CA ASN A 706 -3.37 15.08 -40.34
C ASN A 706 -3.32 13.62 -39.86
N GLY A 707 -2.90 12.65 -40.69
CA GLY A 707 -2.48 11.35 -40.17
C GLY A 707 -1.12 11.47 -39.50
N ALA A 708 -0.93 10.95 -38.28
CA ALA A 708 0.40 10.85 -37.69
C ALA A 708 1.30 10.07 -38.67
N PRO A 709 2.35 10.68 -39.27
CA PRO A 709 3.22 9.96 -40.18
C PRO A 709 3.89 8.83 -39.42
N ALA A 710 4.03 7.66 -40.05
CA ALA A 710 4.88 6.60 -39.53
C ALA A 710 6.25 7.22 -39.20
N PRO A 711 6.79 7.04 -37.98
CA PRO A 711 8.08 7.62 -37.62
C PRO A 711 9.13 7.18 -38.65
N GLY A 712 9.84 8.15 -39.24
CA GLY A 712 10.94 7.82 -40.14
C GLY A 712 12.02 7.02 -39.42
N GLU A 713 12.77 6.19 -40.17
CA GLU A 713 13.92 5.45 -39.62
C GLU A 713 14.91 6.42 -38.96
N LEU A 714 15.26 6.13 -37.71
CA LEU A 714 16.22 6.91 -36.93
C LEU A 714 17.62 6.35 -37.17
N ARG A 715 18.53 7.20 -37.64
CA ARG A 715 19.96 6.85 -37.74
C ARG A 715 20.70 7.35 -36.50
N LEU A 716 21.39 6.44 -35.83
CA LEU A 716 22.21 6.77 -34.68
C LEU A 716 23.61 7.25 -35.12
N ASP A 717 24.15 8.22 -34.40
CA ASP A 717 25.49 8.72 -34.68
C ASP A 717 26.54 7.63 -34.39
N PRO A 718 27.57 7.49 -35.25
CA PRO A 718 28.65 6.54 -35.03
C PRO A 718 29.45 6.92 -33.78
N VAL A 719 29.84 5.90 -33.00
CA VAL A 719 30.61 6.08 -31.77
C VAL A 719 31.99 5.44 -31.86
N THR A 720 32.92 5.92 -31.05
CA THR A 720 34.24 5.31 -30.87
C THR A 720 34.12 4.18 -29.87
N MET A 721 34.26 2.94 -30.34
CA MET A 721 34.18 1.74 -29.50
C MET A 721 35.45 1.57 -28.67
N SER A 722 35.29 1.32 -27.37
CA SER A 722 36.37 0.86 -26.50
C SER A 722 36.99 -0.45 -27.01
N HIS A 723 38.30 -0.57 -26.88
CA HIS A 723 39.08 -1.75 -27.25
C HIS A 723 40.16 -2.06 -26.20
N ASP A 724 40.93 -3.13 -26.39
CA ASP A 724 42.01 -3.45 -25.47
C ASP A 724 43.08 -2.35 -25.42
N GLY A 725 43.42 -1.92 -24.21
CA GLY A 725 44.28 -0.76 -23.96
C GLY A 725 43.52 0.56 -23.76
N PHE A 726 42.20 0.60 -23.95
CA PHE A 726 41.38 1.74 -23.50
C PHE A 726 41.04 1.63 -22.01
N PRO A 727 40.94 2.78 -21.30
CA PRO A 727 40.48 2.80 -19.91
C PRO A 727 39.02 2.35 -19.81
N TRP A 728 38.69 1.67 -18.72
CA TRP A 728 37.34 1.22 -18.38
C TRP A 728 36.43 2.34 -17.92
N ALA A 729 37.01 3.39 -17.33
CA ALA A 729 36.29 4.58 -16.90
C ALA A 729 37.06 5.86 -17.26
N LEU A 730 36.31 6.92 -17.52
CA LEU A 730 36.83 8.23 -17.88
C LEU A 730 36.46 9.26 -16.80
N PRO A 731 37.42 10.09 -16.35
CA PRO A 731 37.08 11.30 -15.59
C PRO A 731 36.42 12.32 -16.52
N GLU A 732 35.67 13.27 -15.95
CA GLU A 732 34.96 14.31 -16.72
C GLU A 732 35.87 15.12 -17.66
N SER A 733 37.13 15.35 -17.27
CA SER A 733 38.12 16.04 -18.11
C SER A 733 38.40 15.33 -19.43
N ALA A 734 38.14 14.02 -19.50
CA ALA A 734 38.33 13.18 -20.68
C ALA A 734 37.02 12.92 -21.46
N PHE A 735 35.91 13.57 -21.10
CA PHE A 735 34.66 13.46 -21.86
C PHE A 735 34.79 14.17 -23.20
N GLU A 736 34.55 13.41 -24.28
CA GLU A 736 34.63 13.85 -25.68
C GLU A 736 33.43 13.31 -26.47
N ALA A 737 33.00 14.05 -27.49
CA ALA A 737 31.95 13.61 -28.39
C ALA A 737 32.31 12.28 -29.07
N GLY A 738 31.37 11.33 -29.07
CA GLY A 738 31.58 10.00 -29.62
C GLY A 738 32.33 9.02 -28.70
N ARG A 739 32.84 9.45 -27.53
CA ARG A 739 33.36 8.54 -26.47
C ARG A 739 32.35 8.27 -25.36
N VAL A 740 31.59 9.29 -24.99
CA VAL A 740 30.51 9.26 -23.98
C VAL A 740 29.23 9.85 -24.59
N GLY A 741 28.11 9.71 -23.90
CA GLY A 741 26.83 10.25 -24.37
C GLY A 741 26.61 11.71 -24.02
N LYS A 742 25.44 12.20 -24.46
CA LYS A 742 25.08 13.62 -24.39
C LYS A 742 24.86 14.09 -22.95
N LYS A 743 24.40 13.24 -22.03
CA LYS A 743 24.22 13.64 -20.62
C LYS A 743 25.55 14.00 -20.00
N SER A 744 26.58 13.17 -20.22
CA SER A 744 27.94 13.43 -19.74
C SER A 744 28.51 14.74 -20.33
N LEU A 745 28.32 14.97 -21.63
CA LEU A 745 28.79 16.19 -22.31
C LEU A 745 28.06 17.46 -21.84
N ASN A 746 26.74 17.35 -21.59
CA ASN A 746 25.94 18.46 -21.08
C ASN A 746 26.35 18.83 -19.66
N LEU A 747 26.64 17.84 -18.79
CA LEU A 747 27.15 18.10 -17.44
C LEU A 747 28.52 18.78 -17.45
N LYS A 748 29.43 18.36 -18.33
CA LYS A 748 30.71 19.04 -18.54
C LYS A 748 30.50 20.50 -18.95
N THR A 749 29.62 20.73 -19.94
CA THR A 749 29.30 22.08 -20.43
C THR A 749 28.72 22.97 -19.33
N LEU A 750 27.79 22.43 -18.55
CA LEU A 750 27.20 23.11 -17.39
C LEU A 750 28.28 23.49 -16.37
N ARG A 751 29.17 22.56 -16.00
CA ARG A 751 30.23 22.85 -15.02
C ARG A 751 31.18 23.92 -15.51
N GLU A 752 31.59 23.87 -16.78
CA GLU A 752 32.49 24.85 -17.38
C GLU A 752 31.87 26.26 -17.47
N ARG A 753 30.58 26.34 -17.82
CA ARG A 753 29.90 27.62 -18.10
C ARG A 753 29.16 28.22 -16.91
N LEU A 754 28.83 27.44 -15.88
CA LEU A 754 28.19 27.92 -14.65
C LEU A 754 29.19 28.24 -13.53
N ALA A 755 30.46 27.85 -13.65
CA ALA A 755 31.50 28.18 -12.69
C ALA A 755 31.85 29.68 -12.73
N GLY A 756 31.62 30.43 -11.64
CA GLY A 756 32.05 31.84 -11.63
C GLY A 756 31.63 32.76 -10.48
N GLY A 757 30.78 32.35 -9.52
CA GLY A 757 30.38 33.26 -8.43
C GLY A 757 29.78 32.58 -7.21
N GLY A 758 29.85 33.26 -6.05
CA GLY A 758 29.15 32.83 -4.84
C GLY A 758 27.64 32.88 -5.06
N GLY A 759 26.98 31.72 -5.01
CA GLY A 759 25.54 31.57 -5.33
C GLY A 759 25.24 30.95 -6.70
N ALA A 760 26.25 30.62 -7.50
CA ALA A 760 26.03 29.87 -8.75
C ALA A 760 25.53 28.44 -8.47
N PRO A 761 24.65 27.89 -9.33
CA PRO A 761 24.20 26.51 -9.23
C PRO A 761 25.38 25.54 -9.34
N ALA A 762 25.36 24.48 -8.54
CA ALA A 762 26.38 23.44 -8.57
C ALA A 762 25.99 22.32 -9.55
N VAL A 763 26.99 21.56 -9.99
CA VAL A 763 26.81 20.38 -10.84
C VAL A 763 27.44 19.17 -10.13
N PRO A 764 26.69 18.10 -9.79
CA PRO A 764 27.21 16.97 -9.04
C PRO A 764 28.41 16.29 -9.73
N ALA A 765 29.35 15.77 -8.93
CA ALA A 765 30.51 15.03 -9.44
C ALA A 765 30.09 13.86 -10.33
N CYS A 766 30.86 13.62 -11.40
CA CYS A 766 30.55 12.54 -12.33
C CYS A 766 31.80 11.91 -12.98
N ALA A 767 31.66 10.65 -13.37
CA ALA A 767 32.59 9.86 -14.17
C ALA A 767 31.78 9.03 -15.17
N ALA A 768 32.38 8.49 -16.23
CA ALA A 768 31.63 7.69 -17.21
C ALA A 768 32.40 6.46 -17.68
N LEU A 769 31.67 5.37 -17.93
CA LEU A 769 32.14 4.23 -18.69
C LEU A 769 31.89 4.51 -20.18
N PRO A 770 32.93 4.59 -21.03
CA PRO A 770 32.78 4.97 -22.42
C PRO A 770 32.01 3.94 -23.25
N TYR A 771 31.58 4.34 -24.45
CA TYR A 771 30.98 3.41 -25.41
C TYR A 771 31.88 2.20 -25.69
N GLY A 772 31.29 1.04 -25.95
CA GLY A 772 32.00 -0.22 -26.17
C GLY A 772 32.42 -0.96 -24.89
N THR A 773 32.23 -0.36 -23.71
CA THR A 773 32.58 -1.00 -22.43
C THR A 773 31.73 -2.26 -22.19
N PHE A 774 30.42 -2.18 -22.40
CA PHE A 774 29.51 -3.33 -22.31
C PHE A 774 29.94 -4.45 -23.26
N GLU A 775 30.22 -4.13 -24.52
CA GLU A 775 30.62 -5.10 -25.53
C GLU A 775 31.95 -5.79 -25.18
N ARG A 776 32.90 -5.05 -24.61
CA ARG A 776 34.19 -5.60 -24.15
C ARG A 776 34.02 -6.51 -22.93
N VAL A 777 33.16 -6.13 -21.98
CA VAL A 777 32.80 -6.98 -20.83
C VAL A 777 32.08 -8.25 -21.31
N LEU A 778 31.13 -8.12 -22.23
CA LEU A 778 30.40 -9.26 -22.80
C LEU A 778 31.36 -10.21 -23.54
N GLY A 779 32.31 -9.68 -24.30
CA GLY A 779 33.35 -10.47 -24.96
C GLY A 779 34.27 -11.24 -24.00
N ALA A 780 34.49 -10.72 -22.79
CA ALA A 780 35.19 -11.42 -21.70
C ALA A 780 34.33 -12.49 -21.00
N ASN A 781 33.02 -12.52 -21.27
CA ASN A 781 32.05 -13.47 -20.71
C ASN A 781 31.38 -14.30 -21.83
N PRO A 782 32.10 -15.23 -22.49
CA PRO A 782 31.64 -15.90 -23.71
C PRO A 782 30.36 -16.73 -23.54
N GLY A 783 30.10 -17.27 -22.34
CA GLY A 783 28.86 -17.99 -22.05
C GLY A 783 27.63 -17.08 -22.07
N ALA A 784 27.69 -15.96 -21.34
CA ALA A 784 26.65 -14.94 -21.33
C ALA A 784 26.47 -14.31 -22.73
N ALA A 785 27.56 -14.09 -23.46
CA ALA A 785 27.52 -13.59 -24.83
C ALA A 785 26.74 -14.52 -25.77
N ALA A 786 27.01 -15.83 -25.71
CA ALA A 786 26.31 -16.81 -26.53
C ALA A 786 24.82 -16.94 -26.16
N GLU A 787 24.50 -16.88 -24.86
CA GLU A 787 23.10 -16.92 -24.42
C GLU A 787 22.34 -15.66 -24.86
N LEU A 788 22.89 -14.47 -24.64
CA LEU A 788 22.27 -13.21 -25.03
C LEU A 788 22.04 -13.17 -26.55
N ASP A 789 23.03 -13.54 -27.35
CA ASP A 789 22.90 -13.66 -28.81
C ASP A 789 21.81 -14.66 -29.23
N GLY A 790 21.66 -15.78 -28.51
CA GLY A 790 20.54 -16.71 -28.68
C GLY A 790 19.18 -16.08 -28.40
N VAL A 791 19.05 -15.32 -27.31
CA VAL A 791 17.82 -14.60 -26.94
C VAL A 791 17.47 -13.53 -27.97
N LEU A 792 18.45 -12.74 -28.44
CA LEU A 792 18.23 -11.68 -29.43
C LEU A 792 17.77 -12.24 -30.78
N ARG A 793 18.35 -13.35 -31.25
CA ARG A 793 17.84 -14.04 -32.46
C ARG A 793 16.40 -14.54 -32.30
N SER A 794 16.05 -15.00 -31.10
CA SER A 794 14.67 -15.42 -30.80
C SER A 794 13.70 -14.25 -30.90
N LEU A 795 14.07 -13.08 -30.35
CA LEU A 795 13.29 -11.84 -30.45
C LEU A 795 13.11 -11.36 -31.89
N GLU A 796 14.17 -11.42 -32.71
CA GLU A 796 14.08 -11.11 -34.14
C GLU A 796 13.07 -12.01 -34.85
N GLY A 797 13.08 -13.32 -34.54
CA GLY A 797 12.14 -14.30 -35.09
C GLY A 797 10.68 -14.02 -34.71
N LEU A 798 10.42 -13.66 -33.45
CA LEU A 798 9.08 -13.25 -32.97
C LEU A 798 8.60 -11.95 -33.62
N GLY A 799 9.53 -11.10 -34.05
CA GLY A 799 9.27 -9.81 -34.65
C GLY A 799 9.03 -9.80 -36.16
N GLY A 800 9.39 -10.85 -36.90
CA GLY A 800 9.47 -10.81 -38.37
C GLY A 800 8.14 -10.90 -39.13
N GLY A 801 7.05 -11.33 -38.48
CA GLY A 801 5.73 -11.42 -39.10
C GLY A 801 4.97 -10.12 -38.92
N GLY A 802 4.53 -9.45 -39.98
CA GLY A 802 3.83 -8.15 -39.94
C GLY A 802 2.45 -8.12 -39.25
N GLY A 803 2.18 -9.03 -38.32
CA GLY A 803 0.99 -9.05 -37.46
C GLY A 803 1.28 -8.52 -36.03
N PRO A 804 0.29 -8.60 -35.12
CA PRO A 804 0.45 -8.20 -33.72
C PRO A 804 1.58 -8.98 -33.03
N LEU A 805 2.33 -8.30 -32.16
CA LEU A 805 3.41 -8.92 -31.41
C LEU A 805 2.85 -9.84 -30.31
N PRO A 806 3.37 -11.08 -30.16
CA PRO A 806 3.01 -11.95 -29.05
C PRO A 806 3.70 -11.45 -27.77
N MET A 807 3.13 -10.43 -27.14
CA MET A 807 3.78 -9.69 -26.04
C MET A 807 4.18 -10.55 -24.85
N ASP A 808 3.44 -11.60 -24.51
CA ASP A 808 3.84 -12.54 -23.44
C ASP A 808 5.17 -13.23 -23.74
N GLN A 809 5.36 -13.68 -24.99
CA GLN A 809 6.60 -14.35 -25.41
C GLN A 809 7.74 -13.34 -25.57
N VAL A 810 7.46 -12.17 -26.13
CA VAL A 810 8.43 -11.07 -26.26
C VAL A 810 8.90 -10.64 -24.87
N GLY A 811 7.98 -10.37 -23.94
CA GLY A 811 8.27 -9.99 -22.56
C GLY A 811 9.10 -11.03 -21.83
N ALA A 812 8.80 -12.32 -22.00
CA ALA A 812 9.62 -13.39 -21.43
C ALA A 812 11.06 -13.42 -21.98
N GLN A 813 11.25 -13.21 -23.29
CA GLN A 813 12.59 -13.15 -23.88
C GLN A 813 13.35 -11.88 -23.46
N LEU A 814 12.67 -10.73 -23.40
CA LEU A 814 13.25 -9.49 -22.91
C LEU A 814 13.68 -9.61 -21.43
N ALA A 815 12.84 -10.21 -20.58
CA ALA A 815 13.18 -10.52 -19.20
C ALA A 815 14.40 -11.45 -19.10
N ARG A 816 14.50 -12.45 -19.98
CA ARG A 816 15.67 -13.32 -20.05
C ARG A 816 16.93 -12.57 -20.49
N ALA A 817 16.85 -11.67 -21.47
CA ALA A 817 17.98 -10.84 -21.89
C ALA A 817 18.50 -9.99 -20.73
N ARG A 818 17.60 -9.36 -19.95
CA ARG A 818 17.95 -8.62 -18.73
C ARG A 818 18.61 -9.52 -17.69
N ALA A 819 18.03 -10.68 -17.41
CA ALA A 819 18.57 -11.64 -16.45
C ALA A 819 19.98 -12.12 -16.82
N VAL A 820 20.29 -12.36 -18.10
CA VAL A 820 21.65 -12.72 -18.54
C VAL A 820 22.65 -11.62 -18.18
N VAL A 821 22.29 -10.36 -18.44
CA VAL A 821 23.18 -9.22 -18.16
C VAL A 821 23.34 -8.96 -16.67
N GLU A 822 22.25 -9.05 -15.90
CA GLU A 822 22.23 -8.74 -14.46
C GLU A 822 22.84 -9.85 -13.60
N SER A 823 22.68 -11.13 -13.99
CA SER A 823 23.06 -12.26 -13.12
C SER A 823 24.23 -13.10 -13.63
N GLN A 824 24.54 -13.07 -14.94
CA GLN A 824 25.59 -13.93 -15.51
C GLN A 824 26.86 -13.17 -15.90
N LEU A 825 26.82 -11.83 -16.01
CA LEU A 825 28.03 -11.06 -16.29
C LEU A 825 28.93 -10.95 -15.06
N THR A 826 30.21 -11.23 -15.27
CA THR A 826 31.26 -11.00 -14.27
C THR A 826 32.18 -9.87 -14.70
N ALA A 827 32.52 -8.99 -13.76
CA ALA A 827 33.44 -7.89 -14.02
C ALA A 827 34.83 -8.44 -14.36
N PRO A 828 35.47 -8.02 -15.48
CA PRO A 828 36.83 -8.43 -15.80
C PRO A 828 37.84 -8.08 -14.70
N PRO A 829 38.96 -8.81 -14.57
CA PRO A 829 39.98 -8.51 -13.57
C PRO A 829 40.46 -7.05 -13.66
N GLY A 830 40.48 -6.35 -12.52
CA GLY A 830 40.89 -4.94 -12.42
C GLY A 830 39.84 -3.91 -12.87
N PHE A 831 38.72 -4.33 -13.48
CA PHE A 831 37.67 -3.43 -13.96
C PHE A 831 37.12 -2.52 -12.85
N MET A 832 36.56 -3.12 -11.80
CA MET A 832 35.93 -2.35 -10.71
C MET A 832 36.95 -1.50 -9.95
N ASP A 833 38.21 -1.96 -9.85
CA ASP A 833 39.25 -1.22 -9.16
C ASP A 833 39.60 0.06 -9.94
N GLU A 834 39.68 -0.01 -11.27
CA GLU A 834 39.87 1.17 -12.13
C GLU A 834 38.67 2.11 -12.06
N VAL A 835 37.45 1.58 -12.17
CA VAL A 835 36.20 2.36 -12.08
C VAL A 835 36.13 3.10 -10.73
N ALA A 836 36.47 2.43 -9.62
CA ALA A 836 36.53 3.03 -8.29
C ALA A 836 37.60 4.12 -8.18
N ASN A 837 38.79 3.91 -8.76
CA ASN A 837 39.85 4.91 -8.76
C ASN A 837 39.45 6.18 -9.54
N VAL A 838 38.85 6.02 -10.71
CA VAL A 838 38.37 7.14 -11.53
C VAL A 838 37.22 7.87 -10.84
N ALA A 839 36.25 7.14 -10.29
CA ALA A 839 35.12 7.71 -9.55
C ALA A 839 35.59 8.50 -8.32
N ALA A 840 36.57 7.98 -7.57
CA ALA A 840 37.15 8.68 -6.43
C ALA A 840 37.93 9.93 -6.86
N GLY A 841 38.74 9.83 -7.91
CA GLY A 841 39.48 10.96 -8.48
C GLY A 841 38.57 12.07 -9.02
N ALA A 842 37.37 11.71 -9.50
CA ALA A 842 36.33 12.64 -9.94
C ALA A 842 35.46 13.18 -8.79
N GLY A 843 35.61 12.66 -7.56
CA GLY A 843 34.81 13.06 -6.41
C GLY A 843 33.39 12.47 -6.37
N VAL A 844 33.09 11.47 -7.20
CA VAL A 844 31.81 10.74 -7.18
C VAL A 844 31.67 9.94 -5.89
N ILE A 845 32.78 9.33 -5.45
CA ILE A 845 32.91 8.63 -4.18
C ILE A 845 34.06 9.22 -3.36
N ALA A 846 34.00 9.05 -2.04
CA ALA A 846 35.01 9.60 -1.13
C ALA A 846 36.40 8.96 -1.30
N SER A 847 36.46 7.65 -1.60
CA SER A 847 37.72 6.94 -1.84
C SER A 847 37.48 5.63 -2.63
N PRO A 848 38.52 5.07 -3.29
CA PRO A 848 38.39 3.78 -3.98
C PRO A 848 38.00 2.62 -3.04
N ALA A 849 38.29 2.75 -1.74
CA ALA A 849 37.96 1.73 -0.74
C ALA A 849 36.44 1.51 -0.59
N ALA A 850 35.61 2.49 -0.97
CA ALA A 850 34.16 2.35 -0.96
C ALA A 850 33.67 1.21 -1.87
N TRP A 851 34.42 0.88 -2.94
CA TRP A 851 34.08 -0.16 -3.92
C TRP A 851 35.15 -1.27 -4.02
N ALA A 852 36.03 -1.44 -3.03
CA ALA A 852 37.12 -2.41 -3.08
C ALA A 852 36.64 -3.88 -3.03
N ALA A 853 35.89 -4.26 -1.99
CA ALA A 853 35.21 -5.55 -1.86
C ALA A 853 34.07 -5.44 -0.82
N GLY A 854 32.91 -6.03 -1.12
CA GLY A 854 31.72 -5.99 -0.26
C GLY A 854 30.54 -5.24 -0.88
N PRO A 855 29.51 -4.90 -0.08
CA PRO A 855 28.20 -4.46 -0.58
C PRO A 855 28.25 -3.28 -1.56
N GLY A 856 29.16 -2.32 -1.34
CA GLY A 856 29.31 -1.17 -2.24
C GLY A 856 29.84 -1.53 -3.64
N ARG A 857 30.72 -2.52 -3.76
CA ARG A 857 31.19 -3.04 -5.06
C ARG A 857 30.06 -3.78 -5.77
N ASP A 858 29.31 -4.59 -5.04
CA ASP A 858 28.22 -5.40 -5.57
C ASP A 858 27.08 -4.50 -6.05
N ALA A 859 26.71 -3.49 -5.27
CA ALA A 859 25.73 -2.47 -5.64
C ALA A 859 26.15 -1.68 -6.88
N ALA A 860 27.41 -1.24 -6.95
CA ALA A 860 27.96 -0.54 -8.11
C ALA A 860 27.90 -1.39 -9.38
N TRP A 861 28.34 -2.65 -9.30
CA TRP A 861 28.32 -3.59 -10.42
C TRP A 861 26.89 -3.90 -10.86
N ALA A 862 25.99 -4.16 -9.91
CA ALA A 862 24.58 -4.40 -10.19
C ALA A 862 23.92 -3.21 -10.87
N ALA A 863 24.18 -1.97 -10.42
CA ALA A 863 23.65 -0.76 -11.04
C ALA A 863 24.17 -0.56 -12.47
N ILE A 864 25.46 -0.80 -12.72
CA ILE A 864 26.04 -0.74 -14.07
C ILE A 864 25.40 -1.79 -14.99
N CYS A 865 25.25 -3.02 -14.51
CA CYS A 865 24.61 -4.10 -15.27
C CYS A 865 23.13 -3.79 -15.53
N GLY A 866 22.41 -3.23 -14.56
CA GLY A 866 21.03 -2.79 -14.72
C GLY A 866 20.88 -1.71 -15.81
N VAL A 867 21.78 -0.74 -15.87
CA VAL A 867 21.80 0.26 -16.96
C VAL A 867 22.03 -0.42 -18.32
N TRP A 868 22.96 -1.38 -18.43
CA TRP A 868 23.15 -2.14 -19.66
C TRP A 868 21.95 -3.00 -20.03
N ALA A 869 21.33 -3.65 -19.04
CA ALA A 869 20.13 -4.48 -19.20
C ALA A 869 18.93 -3.66 -19.66
N SER A 870 18.87 -2.37 -19.28
CA SER A 870 17.76 -1.47 -19.64
C SER A 870 17.51 -1.33 -21.15
N LYS A 871 18.51 -1.66 -21.99
CA LYS A 871 18.36 -1.80 -23.46
C LYS A 871 17.17 -2.70 -23.80
N TRP A 872 16.94 -3.75 -23.02
CA TRP A 872 15.92 -4.77 -23.25
C TRP A 872 14.74 -4.65 -22.29
N THR A 873 14.44 -3.47 -21.77
CA THR A 873 13.10 -3.20 -21.22
C THR A 873 12.08 -3.16 -22.35
N ASP A 874 10.83 -3.51 -22.04
CA ASP A 874 9.75 -3.59 -23.01
C ASP A 874 9.58 -2.27 -23.76
N ARG A 875 9.62 -1.14 -23.02
CA ARG A 875 9.60 0.21 -23.58
C ARG A 875 10.78 0.51 -24.52
N ALA A 876 12.01 0.20 -24.10
CA ALA A 876 13.21 0.54 -24.86
C ALA A 876 13.29 -0.27 -26.15
N TRP A 877 12.90 -1.54 -26.10
CA TRP A 877 12.86 -2.40 -27.26
C TRP A 877 11.74 -2.00 -28.24
N LEU A 878 10.53 -1.74 -27.74
CA LEU A 878 9.40 -1.30 -28.58
C LEU A 878 9.68 0.05 -29.26
N SER A 879 10.22 1.02 -28.52
CA SER A 879 10.51 2.36 -29.08
C SER A 879 11.58 2.31 -30.16
N ARG A 880 12.66 1.53 -29.95
CA ARG A 880 13.69 1.30 -30.98
C ARG A 880 13.12 0.67 -32.24
N ARG A 881 12.28 -0.35 -32.07
CA ARG A 881 11.61 -1.04 -33.16
C ARG A 881 10.71 -0.11 -33.97
N GLN A 882 9.92 0.74 -33.31
CA GLN A 882 9.08 1.75 -33.97
C GLN A 882 9.89 2.74 -34.82
N ARG A 883 11.16 2.94 -34.48
CA ARG A 883 12.10 3.83 -35.18
C ARG A 883 13.05 3.11 -36.13
N GLY A 884 12.93 1.79 -36.30
CA GLY A 884 13.82 1.00 -37.14
C GLY A 884 15.27 0.90 -36.64
N VAL A 885 15.52 1.14 -35.35
CA VAL A 885 16.87 1.07 -34.78
C VAL A 885 17.24 -0.38 -34.47
N ARG A 886 18.32 -0.88 -35.09
CA ARG A 886 18.83 -2.24 -34.85
C ARG A 886 19.56 -2.35 -33.50
N ASP A 887 19.54 -3.54 -32.91
CA ASP A 887 20.15 -3.79 -31.58
C ASP A 887 21.66 -3.54 -31.55
N ASP A 888 22.35 -3.74 -32.67
CA ASP A 888 23.79 -3.52 -32.84
C ASP A 888 24.16 -2.04 -33.10
N GLU A 889 23.20 -1.15 -33.34
CA GLU A 889 23.46 0.28 -33.54
C GLU A 889 23.43 1.06 -32.22
N LEU A 890 22.64 0.60 -31.25
CA LEU A 890 22.55 1.22 -29.93
C LEU A 890 23.76 0.83 -29.07
N ARG A 891 24.60 1.82 -28.74
CA ARG A 891 25.73 1.70 -27.83
C ARG A 891 25.45 2.46 -26.54
N MET A 892 25.64 1.79 -25.42
CA MET A 892 25.35 2.32 -24.09
C MET A 892 26.66 2.75 -23.41
N SER A 893 26.79 4.04 -23.13
CA SER A 893 27.74 4.57 -22.13
C SER A 893 27.01 4.63 -20.78
N VAL A 894 27.76 4.57 -19.67
CA VAL A 894 27.17 4.64 -18.32
C VAL A 894 27.77 5.82 -17.58
N LEU A 895 26.93 6.78 -17.21
CA LEU A 895 27.30 7.92 -16.39
C LEU A 895 27.17 7.55 -14.91
N LEU A 896 28.28 7.58 -14.17
CA LEU A 896 28.29 7.47 -12.71
C LEU A 896 28.21 8.87 -12.12
N GLN A 897 27.13 9.17 -11.41
CA GLN A 897 26.88 10.49 -10.85
C GLN A 897 26.68 10.40 -9.33
N GLN A 898 27.25 11.36 -8.60
CA GLN A 898 26.98 11.53 -7.18
C GLN A 898 25.50 11.91 -6.99
N VAL A 899 24.80 11.18 -6.12
CA VAL A 899 23.43 11.55 -5.71
C VAL A 899 23.52 12.61 -4.63
N VAL A 900 22.84 13.73 -4.85
CA VAL A 900 22.71 14.80 -3.86
C VAL A 900 21.41 14.59 -3.08
N PRO A 901 21.45 14.39 -1.75
CA PRO A 901 20.24 14.30 -0.94
C PRO A 901 19.39 15.57 -1.09
N ALA A 902 18.20 15.40 -1.66
CA ALA A 902 17.33 16.50 -2.03
C ALA A 902 16.28 16.75 -0.95
N ARG A 903 16.11 18.02 -0.58
CA ARG A 903 14.89 18.50 0.09
C ARG A 903 13.76 18.65 -0.92
N TYR A 904 14.08 19.27 -2.05
CA TYR A 904 13.20 19.37 -3.20
C TYR A 904 13.93 18.93 -4.46
N ALA A 905 13.24 18.23 -5.35
CA ALA A 905 13.66 18.03 -6.73
C ALA A 905 12.73 18.78 -7.67
N PHE A 906 13.27 19.24 -8.80
CA PHE A 906 12.51 20.03 -9.76
C PHE A 906 12.84 19.67 -11.21
N VAL A 907 11.85 19.88 -12.08
CA VAL A 907 12.01 19.95 -13.52
C VAL A 907 11.56 21.34 -13.97
N LEU A 908 12.35 21.99 -14.82
CA LEU A 908 12.11 23.34 -15.31
C LEU A 908 12.27 23.39 -16.84
N HIS A 909 11.20 23.79 -17.52
CA HIS A 909 11.22 24.13 -18.92
C HIS A 909 11.35 25.64 -19.08
N THR A 910 12.29 26.07 -19.91
CA THR A 910 12.56 27.50 -20.19
C THR A 910 11.68 28.10 -21.30
N ALA A 911 10.75 27.31 -21.82
CA ALA A 911 9.63 27.72 -22.65
C ALA A 911 8.39 26.92 -22.22
N ASP A 912 7.19 27.46 -22.42
CA ASP A 912 5.96 26.74 -22.10
C ASP A 912 5.81 25.52 -23.04
N PRO A 913 5.78 24.28 -22.50
CA PRO A 913 5.69 23.07 -23.32
C PRO A 913 4.31 22.83 -23.94
N LEU A 914 3.26 23.51 -23.50
CA LEU A 914 1.89 23.37 -24.01
C LEU A 914 1.58 24.41 -25.10
N THR A 915 2.05 25.64 -24.93
CA THR A 915 1.80 26.74 -25.87
C THR A 915 2.96 27.02 -26.82
N ALA A 916 4.13 26.45 -26.56
CA ALA A 916 5.40 26.76 -27.22
C ALA A 916 5.83 28.24 -27.07
N ASP A 917 5.31 28.94 -26.05
CA ASP A 917 5.72 30.30 -25.71
C ASP A 917 7.14 30.32 -25.13
N GLY A 918 8.09 30.88 -25.88
CA GLY A 918 9.48 31.02 -25.47
C GLY A 918 9.73 32.11 -24.42
N THR A 919 8.71 32.85 -23.99
CA THR A 919 8.84 33.91 -22.97
C THR A 919 8.46 33.46 -21.57
N THR A 920 7.77 32.33 -21.45
CA THR A 920 7.28 31.80 -20.17
C THR A 920 8.09 30.58 -19.76
N SER A 921 8.60 30.59 -18.53
CA SER A 921 9.20 29.41 -17.89
C SER A 921 8.14 28.66 -17.08
N VAL A 922 8.18 27.33 -17.13
CA VAL A 922 7.25 26.44 -16.42
C VAL A 922 8.07 25.44 -15.60
N GLY A 923 7.72 25.25 -14.33
CA GLY A 923 8.42 24.31 -13.47
C GLY A 923 7.50 23.50 -12.57
N GLU A 924 7.97 22.32 -12.21
CA GLU A 924 7.33 21.38 -11.30
C GLU A 924 8.33 20.97 -10.20
N LEU A 925 7.87 20.90 -8.94
CA LEU A 925 8.69 20.50 -7.79
C LEU A 925 8.02 19.39 -6.96
N VAL A 926 8.85 18.50 -6.42
CA VAL A 926 8.45 17.44 -5.48
C VAL A 926 9.32 17.44 -4.23
N LEU A 927 8.79 16.86 -3.14
CA LEU A 927 9.57 16.61 -1.93
C LEU A 927 10.51 15.43 -2.16
N GLY A 928 11.76 15.55 -1.73
CA GLY A 928 12.76 14.50 -1.87
C GLY A 928 13.31 14.39 -3.30
N MET A 929 13.58 13.16 -3.72
CA MET A 929 14.26 12.84 -4.98
C MET A 929 13.36 13.01 -6.22
N GLY A 930 13.97 13.33 -7.37
CA GLY A 930 13.28 13.70 -8.62
C GLY A 930 12.56 12.55 -9.31
N GLU A 931 12.89 11.31 -8.98
CA GLU A 931 12.27 10.09 -9.48
C GLU A 931 10.77 10.06 -9.22
N ALA A 932 10.30 10.70 -8.13
CA ALA A 932 8.87 10.84 -7.83
C ALA A 932 8.12 11.73 -8.85
N LEU A 933 8.83 12.66 -9.48
CA LEU A 933 8.31 13.55 -10.53
C LEU A 933 8.41 12.88 -11.90
N VAL A 934 9.62 12.47 -12.29
CA VAL A 934 9.87 11.96 -13.65
C VAL A 934 9.27 10.57 -13.89
N GLY A 935 9.16 9.74 -12.85
CA GLY A 935 8.55 8.41 -12.87
C GLY A 935 7.02 8.40 -12.77
N ALA A 936 6.37 9.57 -12.79
CA ALA A 936 4.92 9.72 -12.73
C ALA A 936 4.24 9.03 -11.52
N HIS A 937 4.86 9.08 -10.34
CA HIS A 937 4.20 8.61 -9.11
C HIS A 937 2.83 9.32 -8.95
N PRO A 938 1.77 8.60 -8.53
CA PRO A 938 0.42 9.17 -8.48
C PRO A 938 0.34 10.45 -7.65
N GLY A 939 -0.41 11.42 -8.19
CA GLY A 939 -0.55 12.76 -7.62
C GLY A 939 0.29 13.80 -8.35
N ARG A 940 0.07 15.07 -8.00
CA ARG A 940 0.65 16.21 -8.70
C ARG A 940 1.86 16.77 -7.98
N ALA A 941 2.79 17.32 -8.74
CA ALA A 941 3.85 18.18 -8.23
C ALA A 941 3.38 19.61 -7.96
N LEU A 942 4.16 20.38 -7.20
CA LEU A 942 3.95 21.82 -7.09
C LEU A 942 4.30 22.43 -8.45
N SER A 943 3.32 22.97 -9.15
CA SER A 943 3.45 23.50 -10.50
C SER A 943 3.42 25.03 -10.46
N PHE A 944 4.27 25.67 -11.27
CA PHE A 944 4.28 27.12 -11.40
C PHE A 944 4.68 27.58 -12.81
N SER A 945 4.35 28.81 -13.14
CA SER A 945 4.78 29.48 -14.36
C SER A 945 5.18 30.92 -14.08
N ALA A 946 6.17 31.44 -14.81
CA ALA A 946 6.60 32.83 -14.71
C ALA A 946 7.14 33.35 -16.05
N PRO A 947 6.95 34.63 -16.37
CA PRO A 947 7.73 35.27 -17.44
C PRO A 947 9.22 35.17 -17.12
N ALA A 948 10.03 34.74 -18.09
CA ALA A 948 11.46 34.50 -17.89
C ALA A 948 12.24 35.78 -17.49
N ASP A 949 11.71 36.96 -17.86
CA ASP A 949 12.27 38.28 -17.53
C ASP A 949 11.78 38.84 -16.19
N ARG A 950 10.73 38.25 -15.60
CA ARG A 950 10.10 38.68 -14.34
C ARG A 950 9.98 37.50 -13.37
N PRO A 951 11.10 36.95 -12.88
CA PRO A 951 11.11 35.78 -12.00
C PRO A 951 10.31 35.98 -10.70
N GLY A 952 10.20 37.22 -10.21
CA GLY A 952 9.41 37.55 -9.02
C GLY A 952 7.90 37.48 -9.21
N GLU A 953 7.41 37.31 -10.44
CA GLU A 953 5.98 37.16 -10.78
C GLU A 953 5.58 35.69 -10.98
N ALA A 954 6.34 34.75 -10.40
CA ALA A 954 6.02 33.33 -10.46
C ALA A 954 4.65 33.03 -9.83
N ALA A 955 3.73 32.50 -10.63
CA ALA A 955 2.40 32.13 -10.22
C ALA A 955 2.30 30.62 -10.04
N VAL A 956 1.78 30.18 -8.88
CA VAL A 956 1.48 28.78 -8.63
C VAL A 956 0.25 28.38 -9.44
N THR A 957 0.38 27.32 -10.21
CA THR A 957 -0.70 26.76 -11.04
C THR A 957 -1.26 25.45 -10.45
N GLY A 958 -0.56 24.85 -9.48
CA GLY A 958 -1.04 23.70 -8.72
C GLY A 958 -0.17 23.41 -7.49
N TYR A 959 -0.80 22.98 -6.41
CA TYR A 959 -0.11 22.50 -5.20
C TYR A 959 0.08 20.97 -5.26
N PRO A 960 1.09 20.44 -4.55
CA PRO A 960 1.46 19.04 -4.66
C PRO A 960 0.48 18.12 -3.91
N SER A 961 0.19 16.96 -4.48
CA SER A 961 -0.75 15.95 -3.95
C SER A 961 -0.20 14.52 -3.99
N LYS A 962 1.10 14.34 -4.26
CA LYS A 962 1.74 13.01 -4.30
C LYS A 962 1.70 12.33 -2.93
N ARG A 963 1.45 11.02 -2.94
CA ARG A 963 1.33 10.21 -1.71
C ARG A 963 2.67 10.05 -0.98
N VAL A 964 3.72 9.83 -1.76
CA VAL A 964 5.04 9.47 -1.25
C VAL A 964 6.09 10.46 -1.72
N SER A 965 7.16 10.56 -0.93
CA SER A 965 8.40 11.24 -1.26
C SER A 965 9.54 10.23 -1.19
N LEU A 966 10.51 10.35 -2.09
CA LEU A 966 11.67 9.46 -2.17
C LEU A 966 12.87 10.11 -1.49
N HIS A 967 13.64 9.35 -0.72
CA HIS A 967 14.78 9.88 0.05
C HIS A 967 16.02 9.03 -0.16
N ALA A 968 17.12 9.69 -0.55
CA ALA A 968 18.42 9.07 -0.63
C ALA A 968 18.93 8.65 0.77
N PRO A 969 19.80 7.62 0.85
CA PRO A 969 20.43 7.23 2.11
C PRO A 969 21.21 8.39 2.76
N PRO A 970 21.14 8.58 4.10
CA PRO A 970 21.85 9.66 4.79
C PRO A 970 23.38 9.62 4.63
N ALA A 971 23.94 8.43 4.40
CA ALA A 971 25.38 8.25 4.18
C ALA A 971 25.86 8.72 2.78
N GLY A 972 24.94 9.16 1.91
CA GLY A 972 25.18 9.43 0.50
C GLY A 972 25.15 8.17 -0.35
N THR A 973 24.95 8.33 -1.65
CA THR A 973 24.91 7.23 -2.62
C THR A 973 25.35 7.73 -4.02
N CYS A 974 25.43 6.82 -4.98
CA CYS A 974 25.69 7.07 -6.39
C CYS A 974 24.55 6.51 -7.23
N ILE A 975 24.43 7.03 -8.45
CA ILE A 975 23.49 6.54 -9.45
C ILE A 975 24.25 6.24 -10.74
N ALA A 976 24.00 5.07 -11.31
CA ALA A 976 24.40 4.75 -12.68
C ALA A 976 23.28 5.21 -13.61
N ARG A 977 23.58 6.10 -14.55
CA ARG A 977 22.61 6.65 -15.49
C ARG A 977 22.95 6.18 -16.90
N SER A 978 21.91 5.82 -17.64
CA SER A 978 21.99 5.61 -19.08
C SER A 978 22.53 6.84 -19.79
N ASP A 979 23.40 6.65 -20.79
CA ASP A 979 23.95 7.72 -21.61
C ASP A 979 24.19 7.23 -23.04
N ALA A 980 23.15 6.67 -23.67
CA ALA A 980 23.27 6.00 -24.96
C ALA A 980 23.41 6.98 -26.15
N ASN A 981 23.95 6.49 -27.29
CA ASN A 981 23.96 7.22 -28.56
C ASN A 981 22.55 7.35 -29.21
N GLY A 982 21.55 6.70 -28.61
CA GLY A 982 20.14 6.82 -28.96
C GLY A 982 19.34 7.81 -28.12
N GLU A 983 19.96 8.54 -27.19
CA GLU A 983 19.27 9.50 -26.32
C GLU A 983 19.40 10.96 -26.82
N ASP A 984 18.43 11.80 -26.41
CA ASP A 984 18.39 13.24 -26.70
C ASP A 984 18.61 13.59 -28.19
N LEU A 985 18.00 12.81 -29.09
CA LEU A 985 18.05 13.00 -30.55
C LEU A 985 16.92 13.93 -31.01
N ALA A 986 17.20 14.75 -32.03
CA ALA A 986 16.21 15.67 -32.58
C ALA A 986 14.99 14.89 -33.13
N GLY A 987 13.81 15.13 -32.55
CA GLY A 987 12.59 14.42 -32.93
C GLY A 987 12.46 13.00 -32.38
N PHE A 988 13.29 12.57 -31.41
CA PHE A 988 13.13 11.31 -30.66
C PHE A 988 13.28 11.57 -29.15
N ALA A 989 12.18 11.41 -28.41
CA ALA A 989 12.24 11.47 -26.95
C ALA A 989 12.86 10.18 -26.39
N GLY A 990 14.18 10.21 -26.15
CA GLY A 990 14.86 9.21 -25.33
C GLY A 990 14.65 9.42 -23.82
N ALA A 991 13.91 10.47 -23.41
CA ALA A 991 13.69 10.82 -22.01
C ALA A 991 13.01 9.67 -21.25
N GLY A 992 13.70 9.15 -20.22
CA GLY A 992 13.22 8.03 -19.42
C GLY A 992 13.11 6.71 -20.17
N LEU A 993 13.69 6.58 -21.37
CA LEU A 993 13.58 5.35 -22.17
C LEU A 993 14.47 4.22 -21.61
N TYR A 994 15.66 4.58 -21.15
CA TYR A 994 16.64 3.68 -20.53
C TYR A 994 16.81 4.04 -19.06
N ASP A 995 17.12 3.05 -18.22
CA ASP A 995 17.06 3.19 -16.77
C ASP A 995 18.22 4.00 -16.19
N SER A 996 17.92 4.70 -15.10
CA SER A 996 18.94 5.17 -14.15
C SER A 996 18.76 4.38 -12.87
N VAL A 997 19.80 3.68 -12.44
CA VAL A 997 19.76 2.71 -11.35
C VAL A 997 20.57 3.24 -10.18
N PRO A 998 19.94 3.60 -9.05
CA PRO A 998 20.67 3.99 -7.85
C PRO A 998 21.35 2.75 -7.25
N PHE A 999 22.50 2.94 -6.61
CA PHE A 999 23.26 1.83 -6.04
C PHE A 999 22.51 1.19 -4.87
N GLU A 1000 21.95 2.05 -4.03
CA GLU A 1000 20.97 1.67 -3.01
C GLU A 1000 19.59 2.24 -3.38
N PRO A 1001 18.51 1.47 -3.28
CA PRO A 1001 17.16 1.97 -3.51
C PRO A 1001 16.83 3.15 -2.60
N PHE A 1002 16.09 4.14 -3.13
CA PHE A 1002 15.59 5.24 -2.32
C PHE A 1002 14.48 4.76 -1.38
N SER A 1003 14.46 5.31 -0.17
CA SER A 1003 13.41 5.02 0.79
C SER A 1003 12.15 5.83 0.48
N GLU A 1004 11.00 5.17 0.42
CA GLU A 1004 9.70 5.81 0.31
C GLU A 1004 9.19 6.23 1.69
N ARG A 1005 8.66 7.45 1.79
CA ARG A 1005 8.02 7.98 3.00
C ARG A 1005 6.74 8.73 2.64
N PRO A 1006 5.66 8.65 3.46
CA PRO A 1006 4.49 9.48 3.26
C PRO A 1006 4.85 10.97 3.22
N ALA A 1007 4.39 11.67 2.19
CA ALA A 1007 4.68 13.10 2.04
C ALA A 1007 3.96 13.91 3.13
N ASP A 1008 4.69 14.76 3.86
CA ASP A 1008 4.17 15.61 4.94
C ASP A 1008 4.00 17.06 4.48
N TYR A 1009 2.93 17.30 3.74
CA TYR A 1009 2.58 18.61 3.21
C TYR A 1009 2.14 19.62 4.28
N ALA A 1010 1.64 19.15 5.43
CA ALA A 1010 1.21 20.03 6.51
C ALA A 1010 2.38 20.77 7.17
N SER A 1011 3.55 20.13 7.20
CA SER A 1011 4.78 20.71 7.75
C SER A 1011 5.57 21.52 6.73
N GLU A 1012 5.18 21.51 5.46
CA GLU A 1012 6.00 21.98 4.36
C GLU A 1012 5.92 23.52 4.19
N PRO A 1013 7.04 24.25 4.38
CA PRO A 1013 7.06 25.71 4.26
C PRO A 1013 6.56 26.21 2.90
N LEU A 1014 6.81 25.49 1.80
CA LEU A 1014 6.34 25.92 0.47
C LEU A 1014 4.80 26.03 0.38
N LEU A 1015 4.04 25.34 1.23
CA LEU A 1015 2.57 25.39 1.21
C LEU A 1015 1.99 26.51 2.09
N HIS A 1016 2.73 26.95 3.10
CA HIS A 1016 2.22 27.82 4.15
C HIS A 1016 2.96 29.18 4.23
N ASP A 1017 4.21 29.26 3.79
CA ASP A 1017 5.02 30.49 3.74
C ASP A 1017 5.11 31.01 2.30
N GLY A 1018 4.30 32.02 1.99
CA GLY A 1018 4.29 32.66 0.67
C GLY A 1018 5.61 33.35 0.31
N GLY A 1019 6.37 33.84 1.30
CA GLY A 1019 7.65 34.50 1.07
C GLY A 1019 8.75 33.50 0.70
N ALA A 1020 8.86 32.40 1.46
CA ALA A 1020 9.77 31.31 1.16
C ALA A 1020 9.46 30.68 -0.21
N ARG A 1021 8.17 30.45 -0.49
CA ARG A 1021 7.71 29.95 -1.80
C ARG A 1021 8.11 30.90 -2.93
N ALA A 1022 7.73 32.17 -2.86
CA ALA A 1022 8.04 33.14 -3.92
C ALA A 1022 9.56 33.27 -4.16
N GLY A 1023 10.36 33.27 -3.08
CA GLY A 1023 11.82 33.32 -3.17
C GLY A 1023 12.42 32.12 -3.89
N LEU A 1024 11.97 30.90 -3.56
CA LEU A 1024 12.46 29.69 -4.24
C LEU A 1024 12.05 29.67 -5.72
N LEU A 1025 10.78 29.93 -6.03
CA LEU A 1025 10.29 29.91 -7.41
C LEU A 1025 11.02 30.92 -8.29
N ALA A 1026 11.24 32.15 -7.79
CA ALA A 1026 12.02 33.17 -8.51
C ALA A 1026 13.48 32.75 -8.75
N SER A 1027 14.10 32.07 -7.77
CA SER A 1027 15.45 31.50 -7.92
C SER A 1027 15.50 30.45 -9.03
N LEU A 1028 14.50 29.57 -9.11
CA LEU A 1028 14.42 28.55 -10.16
C LEU A 1028 14.17 29.14 -11.56
N VAL A 1029 13.33 30.16 -11.70
CA VAL A 1029 13.16 30.85 -13.00
C VAL A 1029 14.47 31.49 -13.44
N THR A 1030 15.19 32.12 -12.51
CA THR A 1030 16.52 32.71 -12.77
C THR A 1030 17.52 31.64 -13.20
N LEU A 1031 17.52 30.48 -12.53
CA LEU A 1031 18.32 29.32 -12.90
C LEU A 1031 18.06 28.88 -14.34
N GLY A 1032 16.79 28.80 -14.76
CA GLY A 1032 16.42 28.42 -16.12
C GLY A 1032 17.04 29.36 -17.17
N SER A 1033 16.95 30.67 -16.94
CA SER A 1033 17.59 31.67 -17.79
C SER A 1033 19.11 31.54 -17.82
N THR A 1034 19.74 31.24 -16.68
CA THR A 1034 21.19 31.00 -16.60
C THR A 1034 21.61 29.74 -17.36
N VAL A 1035 20.88 28.63 -17.21
CA VAL A 1035 21.15 27.36 -17.92
C VAL A 1035 20.91 27.51 -19.43
N LYS A 1036 19.86 28.22 -19.83
CA LYS A 1036 19.62 28.61 -21.24
C LYS A 1036 20.80 29.41 -21.81
N GLY A 1037 21.35 30.35 -21.05
CA GLY A 1037 22.56 31.09 -21.43
C GLY A 1037 23.80 30.21 -21.57
N ALA A 1038 23.94 29.18 -20.72
CA ALA A 1038 25.02 28.21 -20.82
C ALA A 1038 24.95 27.37 -22.11
N PHE A 1039 23.78 27.21 -22.72
CA PHE A 1039 23.60 26.50 -24.00
C PHE A 1039 23.27 27.45 -25.16
N ASP A 1040 23.96 28.59 -25.22
CA ASP A 1040 23.91 29.54 -26.35
C ASP A 1040 22.49 30.05 -26.68
N GLY A 1041 21.62 30.13 -25.66
CA GLY A 1041 20.26 30.64 -25.79
C GLY A 1041 19.22 29.61 -26.22
N ALA A 1042 19.60 28.36 -26.44
CA ALA A 1042 18.64 27.29 -26.77
C ALA A 1042 17.76 26.96 -25.56
N HIS A 1043 16.45 26.82 -25.76
CA HIS A 1043 15.53 26.43 -24.70
C HIS A 1043 15.91 25.07 -24.11
N GLN A 1044 15.95 24.98 -22.79
CA GLN A 1044 16.34 23.81 -22.03
C GLN A 1044 15.18 23.24 -21.22
N ASP A 1045 15.21 21.93 -21.08
CA ASP A 1045 14.56 21.11 -20.07
C ASP A 1045 15.63 20.77 -19.02
N VAL A 1046 15.43 21.28 -17.80
CA VAL A 1046 16.43 21.31 -16.72
C VAL A 1046 15.92 20.51 -15.55
N GLU A 1047 16.66 19.47 -15.16
CA GLU A 1047 16.40 18.69 -13.96
C GLU A 1047 17.40 19.10 -12.88
N GLY A 1048 16.92 19.30 -11.65
CA GLY A 1048 17.78 19.71 -10.54
C GLY A 1048 17.22 19.40 -9.18
N VAL A 1049 18.04 19.65 -8.17
CA VAL A 1049 17.69 19.46 -6.76
C VAL A 1049 18.08 20.66 -5.92
N VAL A 1050 17.38 20.82 -4.81
CA VAL A 1050 17.66 21.78 -3.74
C VAL A 1050 17.94 20.97 -2.50
N ASP A 1051 19.14 21.10 -1.93
CA ASP A 1051 19.49 20.43 -0.67
C ASP A 1051 18.85 21.12 0.55
N ASP A 1052 19.00 20.52 1.73
CA ASP A 1052 18.46 21.08 2.99
C ASP A 1052 19.04 22.45 3.36
N ALA A 1053 20.22 22.80 2.83
CA ALA A 1053 20.83 24.12 3.02
C ALA A 1053 20.31 25.18 2.02
N GLY A 1054 19.42 24.79 1.10
CA GLY A 1054 18.87 25.66 0.07
C GLY A 1054 19.80 25.84 -1.14
N LYS A 1055 20.86 25.04 -1.26
CA LYS A 1055 21.78 25.11 -2.39
C LYS A 1055 21.21 24.32 -3.57
N VAL A 1056 21.26 24.94 -4.74
CA VAL A 1056 20.70 24.41 -5.98
C VAL A 1056 21.78 23.65 -6.77
N TYR A 1057 21.41 22.47 -7.26
CA TYR A 1057 22.23 21.64 -8.12
C TYR A 1057 21.48 21.34 -9.41
N VAL A 1058 22.14 21.50 -10.56
CA VAL A 1058 21.64 21.04 -11.86
C VAL A 1058 22.17 19.63 -12.08
N VAL A 1059 21.27 18.64 -12.10
CA VAL A 1059 21.62 17.23 -12.24
C VAL A 1059 21.55 16.75 -13.69
N GLN A 1060 20.80 17.45 -14.53
CA GLN A 1060 20.74 17.26 -15.99
C GLN A 1060 20.19 18.52 -16.67
N ALA A 1061 20.66 18.78 -17.89
CA ALA A 1061 19.99 19.70 -18.81
C ALA A 1061 20.02 19.10 -20.21
N ARG A 1062 18.95 19.30 -20.98
CA ARG A 1062 18.85 18.89 -22.38
C ARG A 1062 18.05 19.93 -23.18
N PRO A 1063 18.30 20.07 -24.50
CA PRO A 1063 17.48 20.93 -25.35
C PRO A 1063 15.99 20.55 -25.27
N GLN A 1064 15.14 21.53 -24.99
CA GLN A 1064 13.69 21.35 -24.95
C GLN A 1064 13.16 21.09 -26.35
N VAL A 1065 12.31 20.06 -26.49
CA VAL A 1065 11.61 19.80 -27.75
C VAL A 1065 10.51 20.83 -27.93
N MET A 1066 10.70 21.73 -28.90
CA MET A 1066 9.71 22.73 -29.28
C MET A 1066 8.95 22.28 -30.53
N HIS A 1067 7.63 22.40 -30.51
CA HIS A 1067 6.80 22.19 -31.68
C HIS A 1067 6.16 23.52 -32.07
N SER A 1068 6.44 24.00 -33.28
CA SER A 1068 5.64 25.08 -33.87
C SER A 1068 4.24 24.53 -34.14
N ARG A 1069 3.21 25.24 -33.65
CA ARG A 1069 1.83 24.98 -34.06
C ARG A 1069 1.66 25.10 -35.57
#